data_AF-A0A9W8ZKA4-F1
#
_entry.id   AF-A0A9W8ZKA4-F1
#
_cell.length_a   1.000
_cell.length_b   1.000
_cell.length_c   1.000
_cell.angle_alpha   90.00
_cell.angle_beta   90.00
_cell.angle_gamma   90.00
#
_symmetry.space_group_name_H-M   'P 1'
#
loop_
_entity.id
_entity.type
_entity.pdbx_description
1 polymer ?
#
loop_
_entity_poly.entity_id
_entity_poly.type
_entity_poly.pdbx_seq_one_letter_code
_entity_poly.pdbx_strand_id
1 'polypeptide(L)'
;MLYMPATHVSIEGTENPLSQLSVADDMSQGNQSQLSNIGDAILPTCEEEPSVQIKEEPAESVTLVITRENSPATLADDIDEKMLSDISPTAVSTPASELSTNLLSQLRSAAECDSFDADTAPFGLGVDDDANLATEEFLDICYDSDRTDFRESPSPSVRKPRKVIKRTAGAVSRHFKSQTQSNISRPPVRRLNFGNKLKKQAAKKAKKSATAQSLEDLAKIESAPSHNWDEDERELLCVLNRWYCGRNRAAELYIFAKVFNSITGLDILSKRVRIQFENHLRVFGAEAYPVFGRVFAIPFNDPEGRYAEIRALIEAEAVNLGLELQKREFEAVVRSGTAKFAKSPKTRKFYKSLVRRASQEAVWLENQDVVYEDATQPVQSILTMGMAVCVPAEEDWEIVTDAEQGPAPVTGRSLTPAVDSIEIQKIAHNRPHLVFRVWDAANRTKFIDGGFVAQTFVDWPRPFPAPIALDDPSEAGKIFTVLHLSKQGDTPVYISTASSLLQAVSYAMNMHRPQIALIDLHAPSLQQQNKAHHAADIFPWLKSQGLARWARYKGNGEYFVWAEVEKDAVLKVSDLEGLIRELSSDSDCADLLSFDVFEPGAKTNTIAATLREKNTMLNTSTARALGKTAKLFGMTQVDIKLEYLHDFIARLMDGWTITKTETLNTHSMGSLAATFATTMGAHAGGYSLQQVMGAFIEGVDQGTRCIAHWSRSRSGSRRQRFRGA
;
A
#
# COMPACT_ATOMS: atom_id res chain seq x y z
N MET A 1 -4.41 5.13 2.58
CA MET A 1 -4.29 5.60 1.17
C MET A 1 -5.59 6.34 0.92
N LEU A 2 -5.65 7.66 0.99
CA LEU A 2 -6.90 8.43 0.98
C LEU A 2 -7.21 8.92 -0.46
N TYR A 3 -8.48 8.89 -0.86
CA TYR A 3 -8.95 9.17 -2.22
C TYR A 3 -9.11 10.68 -2.45
N MET A 4 -8.71 11.15 -3.63
CA MET A 4 -9.09 12.46 -4.18
C MET A 4 -10.07 12.22 -5.33
N PRO A 5 -11.18 12.98 -5.44
CA PRO A 5 -12.04 12.93 -6.60
C PRO A 5 -11.36 13.56 -7.82
N ALA A 6 -11.49 12.93 -8.99
CA ALA A 6 -11.21 13.57 -10.27
C ALA A 6 -12.35 14.56 -10.55
N THR A 7 -12.07 15.86 -10.50
CA THR A 7 -13.02 16.89 -10.94
C THR A 7 -12.98 17.00 -12.46
N HIS A 8 -14.01 16.47 -13.12
CA HIS A 8 -14.34 16.87 -14.49
C HIS A 8 -14.96 18.26 -14.41
N VAL A 9 -14.21 19.30 -14.76
CA VAL A 9 -14.74 20.66 -14.91
C VAL A 9 -15.17 20.82 -16.36
N SER A 10 -16.47 20.73 -16.61
CA SER A 10 -17.06 21.24 -17.85
C SER A 10 -17.08 22.76 -17.77
N ILE A 11 -16.21 23.43 -18.51
CA ILE A 11 -16.29 24.87 -18.76
C ILE A 11 -16.98 25.02 -20.11
N GLU A 12 -18.29 25.15 -20.10
CA GLU A 12 -19.04 25.76 -21.21
C GLU A 12 -19.38 27.20 -20.84
N GLY A 13 -19.09 28.12 -21.76
CA GLY A 13 -19.80 29.38 -21.89
C GLY A 13 -19.28 30.57 -21.10
N THR A 14 -18.27 31.26 -21.63
CA THR A 14 -18.24 32.74 -21.55
C THR A 14 -17.70 33.33 -22.84
N GLU A 15 -18.58 34.04 -23.52
CA GLU A 15 -18.36 34.80 -24.75
C GLU A 15 -17.40 35.98 -24.54
N ASN A 16 -16.57 36.23 -25.54
CA ASN A 16 -15.79 37.46 -25.71
C ASN A 16 -16.71 38.69 -25.79
N PRO A 17 -16.18 39.86 -25.40
CA PRO A 17 -16.09 40.90 -26.43
C PRO A 17 -14.72 41.59 -26.49
N LEU A 18 -14.28 41.79 -27.72
CA LEU A 18 -13.24 42.72 -28.17
C LEU A 18 -13.50 44.15 -27.67
N SER A 19 -12.46 44.89 -27.27
CA SER A 19 -11.88 46.01 -28.06
C SER A 19 -10.96 46.94 -27.25
N GLN A 20 -9.96 47.48 -27.96
CA GLN A 20 -9.21 48.74 -27.75
C GLN A 20 -8.02 48.73 -26.77
N LEU A 21 -6.79 48.82 -27.30
CA LEU A 21 -6.04 50.09 -27.40
C LEU A 21 -4.65 49.89 -28.06
N SER A 22 -4.19 51.00 -28.61
CA SER A 22 -3.21 51.23 -29.67
C SER A 22 -1.73 51.32 -29.23
N VAL A 23 -0.86 50.85 -30.12
CA VAL A 23 0.33 51.51 -30.72
C VAL A 23 1.12 52.56 -29.92
N ALA A 24 2.41 52.27 -29.68
CA ALA A 24 3.60 53.09 -30.01
C ALA A 24 4.84 52.24 -29.66
N ASP A 25 5.59 51.70 -30.64
CA ASP A 25 6.77 52.31 -31.29
C ASP A 25 7.66 53.14 -30.35
N ASP A 26 8.85 52.61 -30.01
CA ASP A 26 10.07 53.36 -30.32
C ASP A 26 11.33 52.48 -30.41
N MET A 27 12.19 52.88 -31.34
CA MET A 27 13.42 52.25 -31.78
C MET A 27 14.65 52.76 -31.02
N SER A 28 15.68 51.91 -30.86
CA SER A 28 17.10 52.20 -31.19
C SER A 28 17.97 51.03 -30.68
N GLN A 29 18.62 50.23 -31.54
CA GLN A 29 20.00 50.44 -32.03
C GLN A 29 21.01 50.76 -30.91
N GLY A 30 22.14 50.08 -30.72
CA GLY A 30 22.87 49.09 -31.51
C GLY A 30 24.27 48.83 -30.91
N ASN A 31 25.07 48.05 -31.65
CA ASN A 31 26.52 47.75 -31.54
C ASN A 31 26.93 46.65 -30.54
N GLN A 32 27.42 45.49 -30.98
CA GLN A 32 28.75 45.20 -31.58
C GLN A 32 29.90 45.67 -30.67
N SER A 33 30.97 44.93 -30.35
CA SER A 33 31.47 43.62 -30.76
C SER A 33 32.76 43.29 -29.94
N GLN A 34 33.25 42.04 -30.08
CA GLN A 34 34.65 41.57 -29.96
C GLN A 34 35.32 41.25 -28.59
N LEU A 35 35.48 39.94 -28.38
CA LEU A 35 36.74 39.16 -28.30
C LEU A 35 38.04 39.82 -27.78
N SER A 36 38.66 39.19 -26.76
CA SER A 36 40.06 38.67 -26.72
C SER A 36 40.54 38.58 -25.25
N ASN A 37 40.85 37.37 -24.76
CA ASN A 37 42.17 36.73 -24.59
C ASN A 37 42.94 37.05 -23.27
N ILE A 38 43.23 35.95 -22.55
CA ILE A 38 44.54 35.50 -22.01
C ILE A 38 45.25 36.38 -20.97
N GLY A 39 45.58 35.74 -19.83
CA GLY A 39 46.98 35.72 -19.36
C GLY A 39 47.27 36.18 -17.93
N ASP A 40 47.55 35.20 -17.07
CA ASP A 40 48.67 35.14 -16.11
C ASP A 40 48.78 36.09 -14.89
N ALA A 41 48.65 35.43 -13.74
CA ALA A 41 49.67 35.27 -12.68
C ALA A 41 49.95 36.40 -11.66
N ILE A 42 50.41 35.91 -10.50
CA ILE A 42 51.22 36.55 -9.44
C ILE A 42 50.46 36.85 -8.12
N LEU A 43 50.57 35.90 -7.18
CA LEU A 43 50.70 36.10 -5.72
C LEU A 43 51.93 37.00 -5.44
N PRO A 44 52.04 37.80 -4.35
CA PRO A 44 52.09 37.22 -3.00
C PRO A 44 51.75 38.11 -1.75
N THR A 45 51.61 37.42 -0.61
CA THR A 45 52.12 37.72 0.76
C THR A 45 51.58 38.85 1.68
N CYS A 46 51.65 38.49 2.97
CA CYS A 46 51.80 39.28 4.21
C CYS A 46 50.52 39.88 4.81
N GLU A 47 50.02 39.35 5.93
CA GLU A 47 50.48 39.45 7.33
C GLU A 47 49.73 40.58 8.07
N GLU A 48 49.25 40.21 9.28
CA GLU A 48 49.19 40.97 10.53
C GLU A 48 47.82 40.94 11.22
N GLU A 49 47.80 40.23 12.35
CA GLU A 49 46.89 40.48 13.46
C GLU A 49 47.11 41.90 14.02
N PRO A 50 46.14 42.43 14.79
CA PRO A 50 46.50 42.52 16.21
C PRO A 50 45.37 42.19 17.18
N SER A 51 45.84 41.61 18.28
CA SER A 51 45.22 41.51 19.59
C SER A 51 45.00 42.90 20.23
N VAL A 52 43.86 43.10 20.88
CA VAL A 52 43.68 44.15 21.89
C VAL A 52 42.95 43.58 23.10
N GLN A 53 43.58 43.81 24.25
CA GLN A 53 43.21 43.37 25.58
C GLN A 53 42.62 44.54 26.39
N ILE A 54 41.69 44.19 27.30
CA ILE A 54 41.36 44.82 28.59
C ILE A 54 40.48 46.09 28.58
N LYS A 55 39.28 45.95 29.15
CA LYS A 55 38.86 46.78 30.30
C LYS A 55 37.74 46.13 31.13
N GLU A 56 37.99 46.00 32.43
CA GLU A 56 37.08 45.53 33.47
C GLU A 56 36.16 46.64 34.01
N GLU A 57 35.01 46.17 34.53
CA GLU A 57 34.12 46.70 35.60
C GLU A 57 33.25 47.96 35.37
N PRO A 58 32.14 48.16 36.14
CA PRO A 58 31.67 47.39 37.30
C PRO A 58 30.18 46.95 37.29
N ALA A 59 29.85 46.19 38.33
CA ALA A 59 28.55 45.63 38.71
C ALA A 59 27.45 46.68 38.98
N GLU A 60 26.23 46.38 38.50
CA GLU A 60 24.99 46.96 39.03
C GLU A 60 24.07 45.84 39.55
N SER A 61 23.86 45.88 40.85
CA SER A 61 22.90 45.09 41.61
C SER A 61 21.49 45.62 41.42
N VAL A 62 20.64 44.90 40.68
CA VAL A 62 19.20 45.19 40.62
C VAL A 62 18.49 44.36 41.69
N THR A 63 18.09 45.05 42.75
CA THR A 63 17.23 44.55 43.81
C THR A 63 15.78 44.64 43.33
N LEU A 64 15.16 43.51 42.97
CA LEU A 64 13.73 43.45 42.67
C LEU A 64 12.94 43.27 43.97
N VAL A 65 12.29 44.35 44.38
CA VAL A 65 11.31 44.42 45.46
C VAL A 65 10.05 43.66 45.04
N ILE A 66 9.74 42.59 45.78
CA ILE A 66 8.46 41.86 45.69
C ILE A 66 7.46 42.61 46.58
N THR A 67 6.51 43.32 45.96
CA THR A 67 5.32 43.81 46.65
C THR A 67 4.25 42.71 46.65
N ARG A 68 4.02 42.16 47.85
CA ARG A 68 2.83 41.41 48.26
C ARG A 68 1.72 42.39 48.57
N GLU A 69 0.49 42.09 48.15
CA GLU A 69 -0.83 42.55 48.63
C GLU A 69 -1.84 42.05 47.56
N ASN A 70 -2.99 41.41 47.76
CA ASN A 70 -3.90 41.23 48.90
C ASN A 70 -4.74 39.94 48.71
N SER A 71 -5.07 39.28 49.82
CA SER A 71 -6.15 38.29 49.95
C SER A 71 -7.54 38.96 49.96
N PRO A 72 -8.61 38.20 49.69
CA PRO A 72 -9.63 38.02 50.73
C PRO A 72 -10.06 36.55 50.82
N ALA A 73 -10.01 35.96 52.01
CA ALA A 73 -11.05 35.98 53.05
C ALA A 73 -11.99 34.76 52.93
N THR A 74 -11.65 33.79 53.77
CA THR A 74 -12.38 32.63 54.24
C THR A 74 -13.70 33.06 54.90
N LEU A 75 -14.81 32.43 54.51
CA LEU A 75 -16.04 32.39 55.31
C LEU A 75 -16.45 30.93 55.42
N ALA A 76 -16.25 30.41 56.63
CA ALA A 76 -16.84 29.19 57.12
C ALA A 76 -18.26 29.52 57.59
N ASP A 77 -19.22 28.67 57.26
CA ASP A 77 -20.44 28.52 58.04
C ASP A 77 -20.67 27.03 58.31
N ASP A 78 -20.61 26.73 59.59
CA ASP A 78 -21.04 25.50 60.24
C ASP A 78 -22.56 25.35 60.11
N ILE A 79 -23.05 24.20 59.63
CA ILE A 79 -24.33 23.66 60.08
C ILE A 79 -24.17 22.16 60.28
N ASP A 80 -24.26 21.79 61.56
CA ASP A 80 -24.20 20.44 62.09
C ASP A 80 -25.59 19.79 62.15
N GLU A 81 -25.54 18.45 62.15
CA GLU A 81 -26.46 17.49 62.78
C GLU A 81 -27.91 17.26 62.30
N LYS A 82 -28.09 16.00 61.87
CA LYS A 82 -29.11 15.03 62.31
C LYS A 82 -30.59 15.43 62.22
N MET A 83 -31.30 14.79 61.30
CA MET A 83 -32.49 13.99 61.63
C MET A 83 -33.05 13.29 60.40
N LEU A 84 -33.03 11.95 60.43
CA LEU A 84 -34.14 11.01 60.14
C LEU A 84 -33.63 9.74 59.47
N SER A 85 -33.80 8.68 60.23
CA SER A 85 -33.63 7.28 59.90
C SER A 85 -34.82 6.74 59.09
N ASP A 86 -34.59 5.55 58.53
CA ASP A 86 -35.58 4.54 58.17
C ASP A 86 -36.39 4.76 56.89
N ILE A 87 -36.01 4.02 55.82
CA ILE A 87 -36.91 3.16 55.04
C ILE A 87 -36.07 2.06 54.36
N SER A 88 -36.49 0.82 54.58
CA SER A 88 -35.96 -0.44 54.02
C SER A 88 -36.24 -0.64 52.52
N PRO A 89 -35.59 -1.61 51.86
CA PRO A 89 -35.48 -1.65 50.40
C PRO A 89 -36.68 -2.35 49.78
N THR A 90 -37.28 -1.73 48.76
CA THR A 90 -38.26 -2.40 47.90
C THR A 90 -37.56 -2.85 46.63
N ALA A 91 -37.58 -4.16 46.40
CA ALA A 91 -37.10 -4.79 45.20
C ALA A 91 -37.83 -4.23 43.97
N VAL A 92 -37.09 -3.63 43.05
CA VAL A 92 -37.57 -3.26 41.71
C VAL A 92 -37.01 -4.28 40.74
N SER A 93 -37.91 -5.08 40.18
CA SER A 93 -37.65 -6.06 39.14
C SER A 93 -37.12 -5.39 37.88
N THR A 94 -36.02 -5.91 37.38
CA THR A 94 -35.47 -5.68 36.03
C THR A 94 -36.48 -6.15 34.98
N PRO A 95 -36.92 -5.31 34.03
CA PRO A 95 -37.52 -5.81 32.81
C PRO A 95 -36.42 -6.22 31.83
N ALA A 96 -36.60 -7.39 31.25
CA ALA A 96 -35.74 -7.97 30.24
C ALA A 96 -35.64 -7.06 29.00
N SER A 97 -34.44 -7.04 28.44
CA SER A 97 -34.04 -6.31 27.24
C SER A 97 -34.72 -6.91 25.99
N GLU A 98 -35.82 -6.31 25.56
CA GLU A 98 -36.37 -6.44 24.21
C GLU A 98 -36.26 -5.09 23.49
N LEU A 99 -35.10 -4.81 22.87
CA LEU A 99 -34.91 -3.62 22.03
C LEU A 99 -33.99 -3.96 20.85
N SER A 100 -34.56 -4.35 19.70
CA SER A 100 -33.86 -4.31 18.39
C SER A 100 -34.81 -4.38 17.16
N THR A 101 -36.06 -3.93 17.25
CA THR A 101 -36.99 -3.92 16.09
C THR A 101 -37.39 -2.52 15.63
N ASN A 102 -37.00 -1.46 16.35
CA ASN A 102 -37.48 -0.10 16.11
C ASN A 102 -36.56 0.77 15.22
N LEU A 103 -35.38 0.25 14.82
CA LEU A 103 -34.45 0.99 13.96
C LEU A 103 -34.84 0.91 12.48
N LEU A 104 -35.33 -0.26 12.04
CA LEU A 104 -35.77 -0.49 10.65
C LEU A 104 -37.06 0.26 10.30
N SER A 105 -37.97 0.43 11.27
CA SER A 105 -39.20 1.23 11.09
C SER A 105 -38.90 2.72 10.93
N GLN A 106 -37.94 3.25 11.70
CA GLN A 106 -37.53 4.66 11.61
C GLN A 106 -36.81 4.99 10.30
N LEU A 107 -35.97 4.08 9.79
CA LEU A 107 -35.32 4.23 8.48
C LEU A 107 -36.32 4.13 7.32
N ARG A 108 -37.39 3.33 7.46
CA ARG A 108 -38.45 3.20 6.44
C ARG A 108 -39.26 4.50 6.32
N SER A 109 -39.63 5.13 7.44
CA SER A 109 -40.38 6.40 7.42
C SER A 109 -39.58 7.58 6.87
N ALA A 110 -38.25 7.56 6.96
CA ALA A 110 -37.41 8.62 6.38
C ALA A 110 -37.24 8.49 4.85
N ALA A 111 -37.35 7.28 4.31
CA ALA A 111 -37.19 7.01 2.87
C ALA A 111 -38.47 7.26 2.04
N GLU A 112 -39.63 7.43 2.68
CA GLU A 112 -40.93 7.58 2.02
C GLU A 112 -41.31 9.05 1.74
N CYS A 113 -40.42 10.03 1.97
CA CYS A 113 -40.80 11.45 2.00
C CYS A 113 -40.37 12.32 0.79
N ASP A 114 -39.77 11.77 -0.27
CA ASP A 114 -39.40 12.55 -1.47
C ASP A 114 -39.92 11.92 -2.76
N SER A 115 -41.09 12.39 -3.21
CA SER A 115 -41.57 12.21 -4.59
C SER A 115 -41.68 13.59 -5.24
N PHE A 116 -40.67 13.96 -6.03
CA PHE A 116 -40.73 15.08 -6.95
C PHE A 116 -41.03 14.56 -8.36
N ASP A 117 -42.19 14.94 -8.88
CA ASP A 117 -42.60 14.74 -10.27
C ASP A 117 -41.78 15.64 -11.21
N ALA A 118 -41.28 15.05 -12.30
CA ALA A 118 -41.02 15.79 -13.54
C ALA A 118 -41.04 14.83 -14.75
N ASP A 119 -42.21 14.75 -15.36
CA ASP A 119 -42.41 14.43 -16.78
C ASP A 119 -41.63 15.43 -17.65
N THR A 120 -40.83 14.97 -18.62
CA THR A 120 -40.87 15.50 -19.99
C THR A 120 -40.22 14.56 -21.02
N ALA A 121 -40.84 14.55 -22.20
CA ALA A 121 -40.76 13.61 -23.31
C ALA A 121 -39.54 13.83 -24.27
N PRO A 122 -39.40 13.01 -25.35
CA PRO A 122 -38.14 12.74 -26.03
C PRO A 122 -37.92 13.50 -27.36
N PHE A 123 -36.64 13.68 -27.73
CA PHE A 123 -36.16 13.97 -29.08
C PHE A 123 -34.86 13.14 -29.26
N GLY A 124 -34.53 12.47 -30.37
CA GLY A 124 -34.95 12.65 -31.76
C GLY A 124 -33.70 12.82 -32.62
N LEU A 125 -33.21 11.71 -33.20
CA LEU A 125 -32.33 11.51 -34.38
C LEU A 125 -31.38 12.64 -34.85
N GLY A 126 -30.11 12.29 -35.01
CA GLY A 126 -29.14 13.00 -35.86
C GLY A 126 -27.97 12.10 -36.22
N VAL A 127 -28.04 11.50 -37.41
CA VAL A 127 -26.96 10.81 -38.12
C VAL A 127 -26.14 11.89 -38.80
N ASP A 128 -24.82 11.92 -38.60
CA ASP A 128 -23.90 12.58 -39.53
C ASP A 128 -22.67 11.68 -39.75
N ASP A 129 -22.60 11.20 -40.99
CA ASP A 129 -21.40 10.74 -41.69
C ASP A 129 -20.39 11.89 -41.74
N ASP A 130 -19.11 11.62 -41.45
CA ASP A 130 -18.05 12.23 -42.24
C ASP A 130 -16.76 11.41 -42.19
N ALA A 131 -16.42 10.89 -43.36
CA ALA A 131 -15.19 10.19 -43.67
C ALA A 131 -14.05 11.20 -43.83
N ASN A 132 -12.93 10.98 -43.15
CA ASN A 132 -11.66 11.58 -43.53
C ASN A 132 -10.53 10.54 -43.50
N LEU A 133 -10.31 9.97 -44.68
CA LEU A 133 -9.14 9.20 -45.09
C LEU A 133 -7.91 10.12 -45.13
N ALA A 134 -7.01 9.97 -44.16
CA ALA A 134 -5.65 10.48 -44.26
C ALA A 134 -4.70 9.30 -44.49
N THR A 135 -4.28 9.16 -45.75
CA THR A 135 -3.18 8.33 -46.22
C THR A 135 -1.85 8.88 -45.70
N GLU A 136 -1.22 8.17 -44.76
CA GLU A 136 0.19 8.35 -44.40
C GLU A 136 0.97 7.10 -44.86
N GLU A 137 1.60 7.29 -46.01
CA GLU A 137 2.52 6.41 -46.71
C GLU A 137 3.91 6.52 -46.04
N PHE A 138 4.33 5.54 -45.25
CA PHE A 138 5.69 5.48 -44.70
C PHE A 138 6.43 4.19 -45.09
N LEU A 139 7.11 4.32 -46.23
CA LEU A 139 8.44 3.85 -46.60
C LEU A 139 8.92 2.49 -46.07
N ASP A 140 8.83 1.55 -46.99
CA ASP A 140 9.56 0.28 -47.10
C ASP A 140 11.07 0.53 -47.28
N ILE A 141 11.86 0.41 -46.21
CA ILE A 141 13.32 0.39 -46.29
C ILE A 141 13.78 -1.08 -46.23
N CYS A 142 13.83 -1.68 -47.41
CA CYS A 142 14.61 -2.88 -47.68
C CYS A 142 16.09 -2.60 -47.41
N TYR A 143 16.63 -3.14 -46.31
CA TYR A 143 18.06 -3.18 -46.07
C TYR A 143 18.61 -4.53 -46.57
N ASP A 144 19.02 -4.52 -47.84
CA ASP A 144 19.82 -5.57 -48.48
C ASP A 144 21.20 -4.96 -48.76
N SER A 145 22.23 -5.39 -48.04
CA SER A 145 23.62 -5.05 -48.34
C SER A 145 24.60 -5.98 -47.60
N ASP A 146 25.25 -6.79 -48.42
CA ASP A 146 26.68 -7.07 -48.42
C ASP A 146 27.25 -8.14 -47.47
N ARG A 147 27.04 -9.36 -47.96
CA ARG A 147 28.12 -10.31 -48.26
C ARG A 147 29.45 -9.61 -48.62
N THR A 148 30.42 -9.64 -47.71
CA THR A 148 31.83 -9.42 -48.03
C THR A 148 32.65 -10.66 -47.73
N ASP A 149 32.98 -11.36 -48.81
CA ASP A 149 34.00 -12.39 -48.86
C ASP A 149 35.37 -11.69 -48.83
N PHE A 150 36.15 -11.74 -47.74
CA PHE A 150 37.60 -11.47 -47.80
C PHE A 150 38.42 -12.27 -46.77
N ARG A 151 39.13 -13.26 -47.35
CA ARG A 151 40.55 -13.63 -47.15
C ARG A 151 41.08 -14.02 -45.76
N GLU A 152 41.51 -15.28 -45.76
CA GLU A 152 42.57 -15.88 -44.96
C GLU A 152 43.85 -15.03 -44.92
N SER A 153 44.37 -14.77 -43.72
CA SER A 153 45.80 -14.59 -43.41
C SER A 153 46.01 -14.66 -41.90
N PRO A 154 47.14 -15.23 -41.42
CA PRO A 154 47.22 -15.85 -40.10
C PRO A 154 47.75 -14.91 -39.02
N SER A 155 47.39 -15.15 -37.77
CA SER A 155 48.05 -14.55 -36.61
C SER A 155 48.01 -15.50 -35.40
N PRO A 156 48.98 -15.37 -34.47
CA PRO A 156 49.93 -16.44 -34.20
C PRO A 156 49.56 -17.34 -33.01
N SER A 157 50.04 -18.58 -33.10
CA SER A 157 50.02 -19.58 -32.04
C SER A 157 50.97 -19.24 -30.89
N VAL A 158 50.52 -19.28 -29.63
CA VAL A 158 51.39 -19.50 -28.47
C VAL A 158 50.69 -20.36 -27.40
N ARG A 159 51.16 -21.61 -27.31
CA ARG A 159 51.31 -22.49 -26.12
C ARG A 159 50.08 -23.09 -25.43
N LYS A 160 49.96 -24.41 -25.60
CA LYS A 160 49.24 -25.37 -24.74
C LYS A 160 49.83 -25.37 -23.32
N PRO A 161 49.02 -25.73 -22.30
CA PRO A 161 49.52 -26.77 -21.39
C PRO A 161 48.51 -27.88 -21.05
N ARG A 162 49.10 -29.08 -21.02
CA ARG A 162 48.88 -30.25 -20.15
C ARG A 162 47.47 -30.85 -20.02
N LYS A 163 47.34 -31.99 -20.71
CA LYS A 163 46.51 -33.14 -20.31
C LYS A 163 46.84 -33.53 -18.86
N VAL A 164 45.85 -33.50 -17.97
CA VAL A 164 45.90 -34.23 -16.71
C VAL A 164 44.96 -35.43 -16.83
N ILE A 165 45.55 -36.56 -16.47
CA ILE A 165 45.14 -37.93 -16.65
C ILE A 165 43.90 -38.24 -15.79
N LYS A 166 42.88 -38.85 -16.41
CA LYS A 166 41.79 -39.52 -15.70
C LYS A 166 42.37 -40.68 -14.88
N ARG A 167 42.33 -40.57 -13.55
CA ARG A 167 42.59 -41.69 -12.65
C ARG A 167 41.32 -42.52 -12.45
N THR A 168 41.59 -43.81 -12.47
CA THR A 168 40.73 -44.98 -12.35
C THR A 168 40.05 -45.09 -10.99
N ALA A 169 38.93 -45.82 -11.00
CA ALA A 169 38.12 -46.19 -9.87
C ALA A 169 38.95 -46.86 -8.75
N GLY A 170 38.75 -46.39 -7.52
CA GLY A 170 39.33 -46.96 -6.31
C GLY A 170 38.25 -47.15 -5.24
N ALA A 171 38.02 -48.43 -4.93
CA ALA A 171 37.62 -49.03 -3.65
C ALA A 171 36.74 -48.21 -2.66
N VAL A 172 35.51 -48.70 -2.50
CA VAL A 172 34.59 -48.36 -1.41
C VAL A 172 35.12 -48.96 -0.11
N SER A 173 35.70 -48.12 0.76
CA SER A 173 35.99 -48.47 2.15
C SER A 173 34.70 -48.44 2.97
N ARG A 174 34.20 -49.63 3.32
CA ARG A 174 33.19 -49.83 4.37
C ARG A 174 33.89 -49.84 5.71
N HIS A 175 33.90 -48.73 6.44
CA HIS A 175 33.95 -48.72 7.92
C HIS A 175 33.80 -47.30 8.47
N PHE A 176 32.55 -46.87 8.67
CA PHE A 176 32.24 -45.92 9.73
C PHE A 176 31.05 -46.49 10.50
N LYS A 177 31.35 -47.09 11.65
CA LYS A 177 30.34 -47.52 12.62
C LYS A 177 29.73 -46.25 13.21
N SER A 178 28.46 -45.98 12.91
CA SER A 178 27.69 -44.94 13.56
C SER A 178 27.43 -45.36 15.01
N GLN A 179 28.08 -44.72 15.98
CA GLN A 179 27.66 -44.78 17.37
C GLN A 179 26.36 -44.00 17.52
N THR A 180 25.31 -44.71 17.90
CA THR A 180 24.00 -44.20 18.31
C THR A 180 24.19 -43.43 19.62
N GLN A 181 24.30 -42.10 19.55
CA GLN A 181 24.17 -41.25 20.73
C GLN A 181 22.69 -41.00 20.99
N SER A 182 22.28 -41.25 22.24
CA SER A 182 20.93 -41.08 22.75
C SER A 182 20.50 -39.61 22.71
N ASN A 183 19.32 -39.36 22.14
CA ASN A 183 18.70 -38.04 22.06
C ASN A 183 18.23 -37.57 23.44
N ILE A 184 19.06 -36.78 24.13
CA ILE A 184 18.57 -35.86 25.16
C ILE A 184 18.29 -34.52 24.46
N SER A 185 17.01 -34.20 24.31
CA SER A 185 16.51 -32.94 23.76
C SER A 185 17.02 -31.76 24.58
N ARG A 186 18.00 -31.03 24.03
CA ARG A 186 18.31 -29.66 24.45
C ARG A 186 17.84 -28.69 23.36
N PRO A 187 17.25 -27.55 23.71
CA PRO A 187 16.81 -26.57 22.72
C PRO A 187 18.02 -26.08 21.89
N PRO A 188 17.85 -25.89 20.56
CA PRO A 188 18.97 -25.57 19.67
C PRO A 188 19.47 -24.15 19.93
N VAL A 189 20.56 -24.01 20.68
CA VAL A 189 21.34 -22.77 20.76
C VAL A 189 22.11 -22.61 19.45
N ARG A 190 21.54 -21.86 18.50
CA ARG A 190 22.23 -21.50 17.26
C ARG A 190 23.29 -20.44 17.55
N ARG A 191 24.55 -20.85 17.61
CA ARG A 191 25.70 -19.91 17.52
C ARG A 191 25.70 -19.23 16.14
N LEU A 192 25.55 -17.91 16.14
CA LEU A 192 25.68 -17.07 14.96
C LEU A 192 27.15 -17.02 14.52
N ASN A 193 27.49 -17.74 13.44
CA ASN A 193 28.79 -17.62 12.78
C ASN A 193 28.82 -16.35 11.91
N PHE A 194 29.53 -15.31 12.36
CA PHE A 194 29.70 -14.04 11.63
C PHE A 194 31.08 -13.87 10.93
N GLY A 195 32.04 -14.76 11.17
CA GLY A 195 33.44 -14.57 10.73
C GLY A 195 33.69 -14.50 9.21
N ASN A 196 32.80 -15.03 8.36
CA ASN A 196 33.03 -15.08 6.90
C ASN A 196 32.15 -14.15 6.06
N LYS A 197 31.31 -13.31 6.68
CA LYS A 197 30.31 -12.49 5.96
C LYS A 197 30.82 -11.11 5.51
N LEU A 198 31.85 -10.54 6.15
CA LEU A 198 32.35 -9.20 5.80
C LEU A 198 33.08 -9.16 4.44
N LYS A 199 33.85 -10.21 4.08
CA LYS A 199 34.59 -10.22 2.80
C LYS A 199 33.72 -10.45 1.55
N LYS A 200 32.57 -11.12 1.67
CA LYS A 200 31.62 -11.31 0.53
C LYS A 200 30.59 -10.19 0.39
N GLN A 201 30.42 -9.33 1.40
CA GLN A 201 29.58 -8.13 1.28
C GLN A 201 30.32 -6.95 0.64
N ALA A 202 31.65 -6.97 0.55
CA ALA A 202 32.44 -5.99 -0.22
C ALA A 202 32.41 -6.27 -1.74
N ALA A 203 32.12 -7.51 -2.16
CA ALA A 203 31.71 -7.82 -3.54
C ALA A 203 30.24 -7.40 -3.75
N LYS A 204 29.96 -6.12 -3.51
CA LYS A 204 28.69 -5.47 -3.84
C LYS A 204 28.47 -5.62 -5.34
N LYS A 205 27.21 -5.90 -5.70
CA LYS A 205 26.67 -5.73 -7.04
C LYS A 205 27.30 -4.46 -7.62
N ALA A 206 28.11 -4.60 -8.67
CA ALA A 206 28.44 -3.44 -9.48
C ALA A 206 27.10 -2.75 -9.76
N LYS A 207 26.99 -1.46 -9.41
CA LYS A 207 25.86 -0.65 -9.85
C LYS A 207 25.74 -0.95 -11.35
N LYS A 208 24.54 -1.34 -11.82
CA LYS A 208 24.29 -1.37 -13.27
C LYS A 208 24.82 -0.03 -13.79
N SER A 209 25.64 -0.05 -14.84
CA SER A 209 26.17 1.20 -15.38
C SER A 209 24.99 2.15 -15.63
N ALA A 210 25.19 3.47 -15.50
CA ALA A 210 24.14 4.45 -15.77
C ALA A 210 23.48 4.19 -17.14
N THR A 211 24.28 3.74 -18.12
CA THR A 211 23.82 3.28 -19.43
C THR A 211 22.88 2.08 -19.37
N ALA A 212 23.19 1.04 -18.58
CA ALA A 212 22.33 -0.13 -18.46
C ALA A 212 21.00 0.19 -17.74
N GLN A 213 21.01 1.16 -16.83
CA GLN A 213 19.80 1.62 -16.16
C GLN A 213 18.95 2.51 -17.08
N SER A 214 19.58 3.43 -17.82
CA SER A 214 18.92 4.23 -18.87
C SER A 214 18.29 3.35 -19.96
N LEU A 215 18.97 2.30 -20.41
CA LEU A 215 18.39 1.34 -21.37
C LEU A 215 17.20 0.57 -20.80
N GLU A 216 17.21 0.24 -19.50
CA GLU A 216 16.09 -0.44 -18.84
C GLU A 216 14.90 0.50 -18.63
N ASP A 217 15.15 1.79 -18.39
CA ASP A 217 14.10 2.80 -18.24
C ASP A 217 13.51 3.22 -19.60
N LEU A 218 14.33 3.35 -20.64
CA LEU A 218 13.86 3.50 -22.03
C LEU A 218 13.03 2.29 -22.46
N ALA A 219 13.49 1.07 -22.18
CA ALA A 219 12.73 -0.14 -22.50
C ALA A 219 11.37 -0.22 -21.78
N LYS A 220 11.21 0.41 -20.61
CA LYS A 220 9.92 0.51 -19.92
C LYS A 220 9.01 1.55 -20.54
N ILE A 221 9.56 2.70 -20.96
CA ILE A 221 8.81 3.76 -21.63
C ILE A 221 8.34 3.29 -23.01
N GLU A 222 9.19 2.54 -23.72
CA GLU A 222 8.87 1.98 -25.04
C GLU A 222 7.95 0.76 -24.98
N SER A 223 7.88 0.07 -23.83
CA SER A 223 7.00 -1.08 -23.70
C SER A 223 5.57 -0.62 -23.40
N ALA A 224 4.62 -0.94 -24.28
CA ALA A 224 3.20 -0.74 -24.02
C ALA A 224 2.79 -1.31 -22.64
N PRO A 225 1.77 -0.77 -21.96
CA PRO A 225 1.28 -1.30 -20.67
C PRO A 225 0.97 -2.80 -20.75
N SER A 226 1.11 -3.55 -19.65
CA SER A 226 0.73 -4.97 -19.67
C SER A 226 -0.78 -5.13 -19.86
N HIS A 227 -1.21 -5.92 -20.85
CA HIS A 227 -2.62 -6.23 -21.04
C HIS A 227 -3.12 -7.26 -20.01
N ASN A 228 -4.22 -6.94 -19.34
CA ASN A 228 -4.89 -7.85 -18.41
C ASN A 228 -5.91 -8.70 -19.18
N TRP A 229 -5.48 -9.89 -19.60
CA TRP A 229 -6.35 -10.76 -20.40
C TRP A 229 -7.53 -11.27 -19.60
N ASP A 230 -8.76 -11.09 -20.08
CA ASP A 230 -9.96 -11.68 -19.46
C ASP A 230 -10.19 -13.15 -19.90
N GLU A 231 -11.35 -13.74 -19.58
CA GLU A 231 -11.69 -15.09 -20.06
C GLU A 231 -12.14 -15.11 -21.53
N ASP A 232 -12.97 -14.15 -21.95
CA ASP A 232 -13.59 -14.09 -23.27
C ASP A 232 -12.55 -13.84 -24.37
N GLU A 233 -11.58 -12.97 -24.14
CA GLU A 233 -10.43 -12.72 -25.00
C GLU A 233 -9.57 -13.99 -25.16
N ARG A 234 -9.37 -14.74 -24.08
CA ARG A 234 -8.59 -16.00 -24.13
C ARG A 234 -9.37 -17.08 -24.89
N GLU A 235 -10.69 -17.12 -24.71
CA GLU A 235 -11.57 -18.02 -25.45
C GLU A 235 -11.55 -17.69 -26.95
N LEU A 236 -11.74 -16.41 -27.32
CA LEU A 236 -11.67 -15.91 -28.68
C LEU A 236 -10.34 -16.27 -29.33
N LEU A 237 -9.21 -15.98 -28.68
CA LEU A 237 -7.88 -16.35 -29.20
C LEU A 237 -7.70 -17.86 -29.35
N CYS A 238 -8.29 -18.65 -28.46
CA CYS A 238 -8.22 -20.10 -28.51
C CYS A 238 -9.02 -20.65 -29.70
N VAL A 239 -10.23 -20.14 -29.94
CA VAL A 239 -11.06 -20.48 -31.09
C VAL A 239 -10.35 -20.09 -32.38
N LEU A 240 -9.83 -18.86 -32.44
CA LEU A 240 -9.16 -18.31 -33.61
C LEU A 240 -7.93 -19.15 -33.99
N ASN A 241 -7.13 -19.59 -33.02
CA ASN A 241 -5.98 -20.44 -33.30
C ASN A 241 -6.35 -21.89 -33.67
N ARG A 242 -7.40 -22.44 -33.05
CA ARG A 242 -7.77 -23.84 -33.22
C ARG A 242 -8.40 -24.10 -34.59
N TRP A 243 -9.30 -23.23 -35.06
CA TRP A 243 -10.07 -23.46 -36.29
C TRP A 243 -9.53 -22.76 -37.53
N TYR A 244 -8.64 -21.78 -37.40
CA TYR A 244 -8.15 -21.02 -38.55
C TYR A 244 -6.64 -21.07 -38.70
N CYS A 245 -6.17 -20.81 -39.91
CA CYS A 245 -4.76 -20.64 -40.24
C CYS A 245 -4.59 -19.56 -41.32
N GLY A 246 -3.38 -18.97 -41.36
CA GLY A 246 -2.96 -18.12 -42.46
C GLY A 246 -2.07 -18.89 -43.44
N ARG A 247 -1.79 -18.28 -44.61
CA ARG A 247 -0.91 -18.85 -45.66
C ARG A 247 0.47 -19.27 -45.13
N ASN A 248 0.99 -18.54 -44.15
CA ASN A 248 2.20 -18.90 -43.41
C ASN A 248 2.06 -18.48 -41.94
N ARG A 249 3.00 -18.92 -41.09
CA ARG A 249 2.92 -18.66 -39.63
C ARG A 249 3.01 -17.17 -39.27
N ALA A 250 3.77 -16.37 -40.02
CA ALA A 250 3.91 -14.94 -39.74
C ALA A 250 2.63 -14.18 -40.10
N ALA A 251 2.07 -14.47 -41.28
CA ALA A 251 0.80 -13.94 -41.76
C ALA A 251 -0.36 -14.37 -40.85
N GLU A 252 -0.38 -15.64 -40.42
CA GLU A 252 -1.37 -16.14 -39.45
C GLU A 252 -1.40 -15.26 -38.20
N LEU A 253 -0.24 -14.99 -37.59
CA LEU A 253 -0.17 -14.20 -36.36
C LEU A 253 -0.56 -12.73 -36.57
N TYR A 254 -0.25 -12.17 -37.74
CA TYR A 254 -0.66 -10.82 -38.10
C TYR A 254 -2.18 -10.74 -38.27
N ILE A 255 -2.77 -11.65 -39.05
CA ILE A 255 -4.21 -11.74 -39.29
C ILE A 255 -4.94 -11.95 -37.95
N PHE A 256 -4.42 -12.84 -37.11
CA PHE A 256 -5.03 -13.16 -35.82
C PHE A 256 -5.08 -11.94 -34.90
N ALA A 257 -4.00 -11.17 -34.85
CA ALA A 257 -3.96 -9.95 -34.06
C ALA A 257 -4.91 -8.88 -34.61
N LYS A 258 -4.98 -8.72 -35.94
CA LYS A 258 -5.90 -7.76 -36.57
C LYS A 258 -7.36 -8.08 -36.32
N VAL A 259 -7.76 -9.34 -36.53
CA VAL A 259 -9.13 -9.79 -36.25
C VAL A 259 -9.45 -9.68 -34.77
N PHE A 260 -8.56 -10.14 -33.89
CA PHE A 260 -8.74 -10.02 -32.44
C PHE A 260 -8.93 -8.57 -31.97
N ASN A 261 -8.05 -7.67 -32.42
CA ASN A 261 -8.10 -6.24 -32.08
C ASN A 261 -9.39 -5.58 -32.59
N SER A 262 -9.85 -5.95 -33.79
CA SER A 262 -11.08 -5.40 -34.36
C SER A 262 -12.33 -5.85 -33.58
N ILE A 263 -12.37 -7.12 -33.15
CA ILE A 263 -13.48 -7.66 -32.35
C ILE A 263 -13.52 -7.03 -30.95
N THR A 264 -12.36 -6.88 -30.31
CA THR A 264 -12.26 -6.46 -28.90
C THR A 264 -12.14 -4.94 -28.73
N GLY A 265 -11.90 -4.19 -29.81
CA GLY A 265 -11.59 -2.76 -29.75
C GLY A 265 -10.22 -2.44 -29.14
N LEU A 266 -9.36 -3.44 -28.98
CA LEU A 266 -8.03 -3.29 -28.37
C LEU A 266 -6.96 -3.07 -29.44
N ASP A 267 -5.84 -2.43 -29.08
CA ASP A 267 -4.67 -2.30 -29.97
C ASP A 267 -3.47 -3.12 -29.46
N ILE A 268 -3.64 -4.46 -29.44
CA ILE A 268 -2.58 -5.36 -28.97
C ILE A 268 -1.62 -5.71 -30.11
N LEU A 269 -0.33 -5.52 -29.87
CA LEU A 269 0.73 -5.97 -30.79
C LEU A 269 0.66 -7.49 -31.06
N SER A 270 0.83 -7.92 -32.32
CA SER A 270 0.74 -9.33 -32.72
C SER A 270 1.69 -10.27 -31.96
N LYS A 271 2.85 -9.76 -31.54
CA LYS A 271 3.81 -10.50 -30.71
C LYS A 271 3.23 -10.87 -29.35
N ARG A 272 2.38 -10.02 -28.76
CA ARG A 272 1.73 -10.27 -27.47
C ARG A 272 0.60 -11.27 -27.59
N VAL A 273 -0.25 -11.14 -28.62
CA VAL A 273 -1.26 -12.14 -28.98
C VAL A 273 -0.60 -13.52 -29.15
N ARG A 274 0.53 -13.59 -29.88
CA ARG A 274 1.32 -14.81 -30.02
C ARG A 274 1.80 -15.35 -28.68
N ILE A 275 2.42 -14.51 -27.85
CA ILE A 275 2.96 -14.90 -26.54
C ILE A 275 1.83 -15.42 -25.65
N GLN A 276 0.67 -14.78 -25.68
CA GLN A 276 -0.47 -15.20 -24.88
C GLN A 276 -0.88 -16.61 -25.28
N PHE A 277 -1.20 -16.83 -26.55
CA PHE A 277 -1.64 -18.15 -27.01
C PHE A 277 -0.52 -19.21 -26.89
N GLU A 278 0.66 -18.97 -27.47
CA GLU A 278 1.73 -19.97 -27.52
C GLU A 278 2.29 -20.29 -26.14
N ASN A 279 2.56 -19.30 -25.29
CA ASN A 279 3.09 -19.59 -23.97
C ASN A 279 2.00 -20.13 -23.05
N HIS A 280 0.79 -19.56 -23.03
CA HIS A 280 -0.19 -19.97 -22.02
C HIS A 280 -0.78 -21.34 -22.33
N LEU A 281 -1.13 -21.62 -23.58
CA LEU A 281 -1.65 -22.92 -23.97
C LEU A 281 -0.55 -24.00 -24.02
N ARG A 282 0.58 -23.75 -24.71
CA ARG A 282 1.61 -24.81 -24.89
C ARG A 282 2.42 -25.04 -23.62
N VAL A 283 2.75 -23.97 -22.89
CA VAL A 283 3.57 -24.09 -21.68
C VAL A 283 2.70 -24.50 -20.51
N PHE A 284 1.66 -23.74 -20.16
CA PHE A 284 0.90 -24.03 -18.94
C PHE A 284 -0.28 -24.99 -19.14
N GLY A 285 -0.97 -24.94 -20.28
CA GLY A 285 -2.03 -25.88 -20.63
C GLY A 285 -3.35 -25.70 -19.88
N ALA A 286 -4.32 -26.57 -20.18
CA ALA A 286 -5.70 -26.49 -19.73
C ALA A 286 -5.87 -26.56 -18.19
N GLU A 287 -5.01 -27.30 -17.49
CA GLU A 287 -5.06 -27.36 -16.00
C GLU A 287 -4.81 -25.98 -15.35
N ALA A 288 -4.03 -25.11 -16.00
CA ALA A 288 -3.70 -23.79 -15.48
C ALA A 288 -4.64 -22.69 -15.99
N TYR A 289 -5.30 -22.91 -17.12
CA TYR A 289 -6.22 -22.00 -17.79
C TYR A 289 -7.44 -22.81 -18.28
N PRO A 290 -8.48 -22.96 -17.43
CA PRO A 290 -9.62 -23.82 -17.72
C PRO A 290 -10.35 -23.48 -19.02
N VAL A 291 -10.39 -22.20 -19.40
CA VAL A 291 -10.96 -21.71 -20.67
C VAL A 291 -10.42 -22.48 -21.88
N PHE A 292 -9.11 -22.75 -21.93
CA PHE A 292 -8.54 -23.56 -23.01
C PHE A 292 -9.01 -25.01 -22.95
N GLY A 293 -9.18 -25.55 -21.74
CA GLY A 293 -9.78 -26.87 -21.54
C GLY A 293 -11.19 -26.96 -22.10
N ARG A 294 -12.03 -25.94 -21.84
CA ARG A 294 -13.40 -25.85 -22.36
C ARG A 294 -13.44 -25.86 -23.88
N VAL A 295 -12.59 -25.05 -24.52
CA VAL A 295 -12.50 -24.99 -25.98
C VAL A 295 -12.07 -26.34 -26.54
N PHE A 296 -10.97 -26.94 -26.06
CA PHE A 296 -10.43 -28.20 -26.59
C PHE A 296 -11.26 -29.45 -26.22
N ALA A 297 -12.17 -29.37 -25.26
CA ALA A 297 -13.09 -30.48 -24.92
C ALA A 297 -14.15 -30.71 -26.01
N ILE A 298 -14.46 -29.68 -26.80
CA ILE A 298 -15.44 -29.79 -27.89
C ILE A 298 -14.79 -30.44 -29.11
N PRO A 299 -15.44 -31.42 -29.78
CA PRO A 299 -14.93 -32.02 -31.01
C PRO A 299 -14.61 -30.97 -32.08
N PHE A 300 -13.58 -31.21 -32.90
CA PHE A 300 -13.12 -30.22 -33.88
C PHE A 300 -14.19 -29.83 -34.92
N ASN A 301 -15.08 -30.74 -35.28
CA ASN A 301 -16.20 -30.45 -36.17
C ASN A 301 -17.33 -29.64 -35.50
N ASP A 302 -17.27 -29.44 -34.18
CA ASP A 302 -18.24 -28.68 -33.37
C ASP A 302 -19.70 -29.02 -33.73
N PRO A 303 -20.14 -30.28 -33.50
CA PRO A 303 -21.44 -30.76 -33.98
C PRO A 303 -22.62 -30.07 -33.30
N GLU A 304 -22.42 -29.57 -32.08
CA GLU A 304 -23.42 -28.83 -31.30
C GLU A 304 -23.41 -27.33 -31.62
N GLY A 305 -22.45 -26.85 -32.43
CA GLY A 305 -22.34 -25.44 -32.80
C GLY A 305 -22.03 -24.51 -31.62
N ARG A 306 -21.36 -24.99 -30.56
CA ARG A 306 -21.11 -24.21 -29.34
C ARG A 306 -20.25 -22.97 -29.60
N TYR A 307 -19.35 -23.04 -30.60
CA TYR A 307 -18.54 -21.90 -31.03
C TYR A 307 -18.94 -21.42 -32.43
N ALA A 308 -20.14 -21.75 -32.92
CA ALA A 308 -20.60 -21.31 -34.24
C ALA A 308 -20.73 -19.78 -34.29
N GLU A 309 -21.24 -19.15 -33.24
CA GLU A 309 -21.39 -17.69 -33.14
C GLU A 309 -20.04 -16.97 -33.15
N ILE A 310 -19.09 -17.38 -32.29
CA ILE A 310 -17.74 -16.81 -32.25
C ILE A 310 -17.02 -17.01 -33.60
N ARG A 311 -17.19 -18.17 -34.25
CA ARG A 311 -16.62 -18.42 -35.59
C ARG A 311 -17.25 -17.53 -36.67
N ALA A 312 -18.56 -17.35 -36.65
CA ALA A 312 -19.26 -16.46 -37.58
C ALA A 312 -18.78 -15.01 -37.41
N LEU A 313 -18.57 -14.58 -36.17
CA LEU A 313 -18.05 -13.24 -35.84
C LEU A 313 -16.60 -13.06 -36.31
N ILE A 314 -15.72 -14.06 -36.10
CA ILE A 314 -14.35 -14.06 -36.63
C ILE A 314 -14.34 -13.97 -38.16
N GLU A 315 -15.21 -14.72 -38.83
CA GLU A 315 -15.29 -14.77 -40.29
C GLU A 315 -15.83 -13.47 -40.88
N ALA A 316 -16.88 -12.92 -40.29
CA ALA A 316 -17.42 -11.62 -40.68
C ALA A 316 -16.35 -10.52 -40.55
N GLU A 317 -15.62 -10.51 -39.43
CA GLU A 317 -14.61 -9.49 -39.19
C GLU A 317 -13.37 -9.65 -40.08
N ALA A 318 -12.97 -10.88 -40.38
CA ALA A 318 -11.91 -11.13 -41.37
C ALA A 318 -12.32 -10.62 -42.77
N VAL A 319 -13.58 -10.81 -43.17
CA VAL A 319 -14.12 -10.29 -44.44
C VAL A 319 -14.15 -8.75 -44.44
N ASN A 320 -14.62 -8.14 -43.35
CA ASN A 320 -14.66 -6.68 -43.19
C ASN A 320 -13.27 -6.05 -43.33
N LEU A 321 -12.24 -6.70 -42.79
CA LEU A 321 -10.84 -6.25 -42.86
C LEU A 321 -10.15 -6.61 -44.19
N GLY A 322 -10.82 -7.34 -45.09
CA GLY A 322 -10.23 -7.83 -46.34
C GLY A 322 -9.08 -8.83 -46.12
N LEU A 323 -9.11 -9.59 -45.02
CA LEU A 323 -8.08 -10.55 -44.66
C LEU A 323 -8.44 -11.96 -45.12
N GLU A 324 -7.51 -12.64 -45.80
CA GLU A 324 -7.69 -14.04 -46.24
C GLU A 324 -7.48 -15.00 -45.05
N LEU A 325 -8.55 -15.28 -44.31
CA LEU A 325 -8.55 -16.24 -43.20
C LEU A 325 -9.05 -17.62 -43.67
N GLN A 326 -8.21 -18.65 -43.57
CA GLN A 326 -8.55 -20.01 -44.03
C GLN A 326 -8.98 -20.90 -42.86
N LYS A 327 -10.11 -21.60 -43.00
CA LYS A 327 -10.53 -22.63 -42.03
C LYS A 327 -9.61 -23.85 -42.15
N ARG A 328 -9.19 -24.40 -41.02
CA ARG A 328 -8.45 -25.66 -40.96
C ARG A 328 -9.39 -26.82 -41.25
N GLU A 329 -8.92 -27.77 -42.05
CA GLU A 329 -9.65 -29.02 -42.31
C GLU A 329 -9.44 -30.05 -41.20
N PHE A 330 -8.34 -29.94 -40.45
CA PHE A 330 -7.95 -30.87 -39.40
C PHE A 330 -7.43 -30.15 -38.15
N GLU A 331 -7.66 -30.78 -37.01
CA GLU A 331 -7.19 -30.26 -35.73
C GLU A 331 -5.66 -30.26 -35.65
N ALA A 332 -5.08 -29.11 -35.30
CA ALA A 332 -3.65 -29.03 -35.10
C ALA A 332 -3.24 -29.70 -33.79
N VAL A 333 -2.21 -30.56 -33.85
CA VAL A 333 -1.66 -31.21 -32.67
C VAL A 333 -0.93 -30.18 -31.80
N VAL A 334 -1.59 -29.67 -30.77
CA VAL A 334 -0.99 -28.75 -29.80
C VAL A 334 -0.49 -29.52 -28.58
N ARG A 335 0.84 -29.53 -28.35
CA ARG A 335 1.40 -30.04 -27.10
C ARG A 335 1.17 -29.02 -25.99
N SER A 336 0.19 -29.25 -25.13
CA SER A 336 -0.13 -28.40 -23.97
C SER A 336 0.50 -28.92 -22.67
N GLY A 337 0.65 -28.04 -21.67
CA GLY A 337 1.04 -28.44 -20.31
C GLY A 337 2.51 -28.80 -20.09
N THR A 338 3.42 -28.40 -20.98
CA THR A 338 4.85 -28.73 -20.86
C THR A 338 5.53 -28.18 -19.60
N ALA A 339 4.97 -27.13 -18.97
CA ALA A 339 5.43 -26.52 -17.73
C ALA A 339 5.42 -27.48 -16.54
N LYS A 340 4.48 -28.44 -16.53
CA LYS A 340 4.39 -29.50 -15.51
C LYS A 340 5.69 -30.30 -15.42
N PHE A 341 6.31 -30.55 -16.57
CA PHE A 341 7.53 -31.34 -16.73
C PHE A 341 8.78 -30.49 -17.01
N ALA A 342 8.69 -29.17 -16.94
CA ALA A 342 9.80 -28.28 -17.21
C ALA A 342 10.99 -28.59 -16.29
N LYS A 343 12.23 -28.61 -16.82
CA LYS A 343 13.45 -28.84 -16.02
C LYS A 343 13.62 -27.79 -14.91
N SER A 344 13.19 -26.55 -15.17
CA SER A 344 13.24 -25.42 -14.25
C SER A 344 12.29 -25.60 -13.04
N PRO A 345 12.80 -25.64 -11.79
CA PRO A 345 11.95 -25.64 -10.60
C PRO A 345 11.06 -24.40 -10.49
N LYS A 346 11.52 -23.25 -10.99
CA LYS A 346 10.76 -21.99 -10.99
C LYS A 346 9.50 -22.12 -11.86
N THR A 347 9.65 -22.65 -13.07
CA THR A 347 8.53 -22.86 -14.00
C THR A 347 7.51 -23.84 -13.42
N ARG A 348 7.96 -24.96 -12.85
CA ARG A 348 7.06 -25.93 -12.21
C ARG A 348 6.31 -25.34 -11.02
N LYS A 349 6.98 -24.54 -10.17
CA LYS A 349 6.34 -23.88 -9.03
C LYS A 349 5.29 -22.86 -9.48
N PHE A 350 5.60 -22.08 -10.51
CA PHE A 350 4.67 -21.11 -11.07
C PHE A 350 3.45 -21.81 -11.68
N TYR A 351 3.66 -22.87 -12.47
CA TYR A 351 2.59 -23.72 -12.98
C TYR A 351 1.69 -24.28 -11.86
N LYS A 352 2.26 -24.87 -10.80
CA LYS A 352 1.48 -25.35 -9.65
C LYS A 352 0.65 -24.24 -8.98
N SER A 353 1.17 -23.01 -8.96
CA SER A 353 0.43 -21.87 -8.43
C SER A 353 -0.77 -21.49 -9.31
N LEU A 354 -0.59 -21.54 -10.63
CA LEU A 354 -1.68 -21.28 -11.59
C LEU A 354 -2.76 -22.35 -11.50
N VAL A 355 -2.39 -23.63 -11.50
CA VAL A 355 -3.33 -24.76 -11.35
C VAL A 355 -4.10 -24.66 -10.02
N ARG A 356 -3.42 -24.33 -8.92
CA ARG A 356 -4.08 -24.14 -7.63
C ARG A 356 -5.07 -22.98 -7.67
N ARG A 357 -4.75 -21.88 -8.36
CA ARG A 357 -5.66 -20.75 -8.52
C ARG A 357 -6.89 -21.16 -9.32
N ALA A 358 -6.69 -21.78 -10.48
CA ALA A 358 -7.77 -22.30 -11.32
C ALA A 358 -8.68 -23.29 -10.56
N SER A 359 -8.12 -24.18 -9.73
CA SER A 359 -8.94 -25.08 -8.90
C SER A 359 -9.73 -24.35 -7.81
N GLN A 360 -9.19 -23.28 -7.23
CA GLN A 360 -9.88 -22.48 -6.20
C GLN A 360 -11.02 -21.66 -6.80
N GLU A 361 -10.82 -21.20 -8.03
CA GLU A 361 -11.80 -20.47 -8.83
C GLU A 361 -12.95 -21.39 -9.26
N ALA A 362 -12.65 -22.60 -9.74
CA ALA A 362 -13.66 -23.60 -10.07
C ALA A 362 -14.54 -23.98 -8.86
N VAL A 363 -13.94 -24.23 -7.70
CA VAL A 363 -14.68 -24.49 -6.45
C VAL A 363 -15.52 -23.28 -6.04
N TRP A 364 -15.05 -22.07 -6.32
CA TRP A 364 -15.81 -20.87 -5.98
C TRP A 364 -17.04 -20.69 -6.88
N LEU A 365 -16.91 -20.90 -8.19
CA LEU A 365 -18.04 -20.89 -9.13
C LEU A 365 -19.07 -21.97 -8.78
N GLU A 366 -18.61 -23.19 -8.46
CA GLU A 366 -19.48 -24.30 -8.03
C GLU A 366 -20.27 -23.94 -6.75
N ASN A 367 -19.64 -23.26 -5.79
CA ASN A 367 -20.35 -22.80 -4.59
C ASN A 367 -21.31 -21.64 -4.88
N GLN A 368 -21.05 -20.83 -5.91
CA GLN A 368 -21.93 -19.73 -6.29
C GLN A 368 -23.23 -20.26 -6.91
N ASP A 369 -23.14 -21.28 -7.76
CA ASP A 369 -24.31 -21.91 -8.39
C ASP A 369 -25.23 -22.59 -7.36
N VAL A 370 -24.66 -23.26 -6.35
CA VAL A 370 -25.44 -23.90 -5.26
C VAL A 370 -26.25 -22.87 -4.46
N VAL A 371 -25.75 -21.65 -4.29
CA VAL A 371 -26.47 -20.58 -3.58
C VAL A 371 -27.65 -20.04 -4.41
N TYR A 372 -27.58 -20.09 -5.74
CA TYR A 372 -28.66 -19.63 -6.61
C TYR A 372 -29.75 -20.68 -6.82
N GLU A 373 -29.44 -21.98 -6.86
CA GLU A 373 -30.48 -23.01 -7.03
C GLU A 373 -31.38 -23.14 -5.79
N ASP A 374 -30.85 -22.98 -4.58
CA ASP A 374 -31.65 -23.08 -3.34
C ASP A 374 -32.54 -21.85 -3.09
N ALA A 375 -32.27 -20.74 -3.79
CA ALA A 375 -33.08 -19.51 -3.73
C ALA A 375 -34.35 -19.56 -4.60
N THR A 376 -34.60 -20.66 -5.32
CA THR A 376 -35.83 -20.83 -6.13
C THR A 376 -37.03 -21.35 -5.34
N GLN A 377 -36.89 -21.63 -4.03
CA GLN A 377 -38.07 -21.74 -3.18
C GLN A 377 -38.67 -20.35 -2.92
N PRO A 378 -39.97 -20.15 -3.14
CA PRO A 378 -40.63 -18.86 -2.93
C PRO A 378 -40.73 -18.58 -1.44
N VAL A 379 -39.64 -18.08 -0.84
CA VAL A 379 -39.72 -17.36 0.42
C VAL A 379 -40.50 -16.09 0.12
N GLN A 380 -41.63 -15.90 0.79
CA GLN A 380 -42.41 -14.67 0.74
C GLN A 380 -41.51 -13.50 1.11
N SER A 381 -40.96 -12.84 0.10
CA SER A 381 -39.96 -11.79 0.25
C SER A 381 -40.63 -10.53 0.74
N ILE A 382 -40.29 -10.15 1.97
CA ILE A 382 -40.47 -8.80 2.48
C ILE A 382 -39.52 -7.91 1.68
N LEU A 383 -40.10 -6.98 0.92
CA LEU A 383 -39.43 -5.87 0.21
C LEU A 383 -38.23 -5.32 1.01
N THR A 384 -37.05 -5.80 0.65
CA THR A 384 -35.77 -5.30 1.14
C THR A 384 -35.06 -4.73 -0.09
N MET A 385 -34.85 -3.41 -0.11
CA MET A 385 -34.14 -2.73 -1.20
C MET A 385 -32.71 -3.27 -1.29
N GLY A 386 -32.47 -4.15 -2.25
CA GLY A 386 -31.16 -4.71 -2.53
C GLY A 386 -30.29 -3.67 -3.22
N MET A 387 -29.41 -3.02 -2.47
CA MET A 387 -28.26 -2.35 -3.08
C MET A 387 -27.32 -3.44 -3.61
N ALA A 388 -27.26 -3.57 -4.93
CA ALA A 388 -26.30 -4.43 -5.59
C ALA A 388 -24.89 -3.89 -5.31
N VAL A 389 -24.12 -4.61 -4.48
CA VAL A 389 -22.70 -4.33 -4.29
C VAL A 389 -22.00 -4.74 -5.58
N CYS A 390 -21.73 -3.78 -6.46
CA CYS A 390 -20.89 -4.00 -7.64
C CYS A 390 -19.48 -4.41 -7.17
N VAL A 391 -19.10 -5.66 -7.45
CA VAL A 391 -17.72 -6.09 -7.35
C VAL A 391 -16.92 -5.28 -8.38
N PRO A 392 -15.85 -4.55 -7.99
CA PRO A 392 -15.10 -3.75 -8.95
C PRO A 392 -14.54 -4.64 -10.06
N ALA A 393 -14.62 -4.14 -11.30
CA ALA A 393 -13.90 -4.70 -12.44
C ALA A 393 -12.39 -4.80 -12.10
N GLU A 394 -11.76 -5.91 -12.48
CA GLU A 394 -10.39 -6.27 -12.10
C GLU A 394 -9.28 -5.36 -12.68
N GLU A 395 -9.63 -4.25 -13.32
CA GLU A 395 -8.81 -3.66 -14.40
C GLU A 395 -7.50 -2.96 -13.96
N ASP A 396 -7.33 -2.54 -12.70
CA ASP A 396 -6.21 -1.63 -12.36
C ASP A 396 -5.15 -2.12 -11.36
N TRP A 397 -5.05 -3.43 -11.10
CA TRP A 397 -4.12 -3.93 -10.06
C TRP A 397 -3.03 -4.86 -10.60
N GLU A 398 -1.92 -4.30 -11.11
CA GLU A 398 -0.68 -4.99 -11.53
C GLU A 398 -0.34 -6.20 -10.64
N ILE A 399 -0.44 -7.44 -11.13
CA ILE A 399 -0.25 -8.70 -10.37
C ILE A 399 1.22 -8.99 -10.05
N VAL A 400 1.64 -8.57 -8.86
CA VAL A 400 2.81 -9.09 -8.14
C VAL A 400 2.33 -9.77 -6.86
N THR A 401 2.20 -11.10 -6.91
CA THR A 401 1.94 -11.94 -5.74
C THR A 401 3.11 -11.93 -4.77
N ASP A 402 2.97 -11.23 -3.64
CA ASP A 402 3.83 -11.40 -2.47
C ASP A 402 3.29 -12.53 -1.60
N ALA A 403 3.57 -13.77 -2.01
CA ALA A 403 3.31 -14.96 -1.21
C ALA A 403 4.35 -15.09 -0.09
N GLU A 404 4.24 -14.24 0.94
CA GLU A 404 4.71 -14.59 2.28
C GLU A 404 3.51 -15.13 3.07
N GLN A 405 3.49 -16.46 3.22
CA GLN A 405 2.78 -17.14 4.27
C GLN A 405 3.22 -16.50 5.60
N GLY A 406 2.30 -15.81 6.29
CA GLY A 406 2.34 -15.86 7.75
C GLY A 406 2.39 -17.33 8.18
N PRO A 407 2.94 -17.67 9.35
CA PRO A 407 2.94 -19.05 9.81
C PRO A 407 1.52 -19.60 9.64
N ALA A 408 1.38 -20.62 8.78
CA ALA A 408 0.09 -21.26 8.61
C ALA A 408 -0.36 -21.66 10.02
N PRO A 409 -1.58 -21.31 10.45
CA PRO A 409 -2.13 -21.90 11.66
C PRO A 409 -1.98 -23.40 11.48
N VAL A 410 -1.32 -24.04 12.45
CA VAL A 410 -1.09 -25.47 12.43
C VAL A 410 -2.48 -26.10 12.41
N THR A 411 -2.95 -26.49 11.23
CA THR A 411 -4.16 -27.29 11.05
C THR A 411 -3.83 -28.68 11.57
N GLY A 412 -3.93 -28.82 12.89
CA GLY A 412 -4.00 -30.09 13.58
C GLY A 412 -5.28 -30.79 13.17
N ARG A 413 -5.11 -32.06 12.81
CA ARG A 413 -6.11 -32.98 12.30
C ARG A 413 -7.24 -33.17 13.32
N SER A 414 -8.47 -33.03 12.84
CA SER A 414 -9.74 -33.33 13.51
C SER A 414 -9.77 -34.72 14.16
N LEU A 415 -10.40 -34.83 15.34
CA LEU A 415 -11.63 -35.61 15.58
C LEU A 415 -11.97 -35.63 17.09
N THR A 416 -12.91 -34.80 17.54
CA THR A 416 -13.95 -35.10 18.57
C THR A 416 -14.92 -33.91 18.67
N PRO A 417 -16.23 -34.13 18.84
CA PRO A 417 -17.20 -33.08 19.11
C PRO A 417 -17.35 -32.90 20.62
N ALA A 418 -16.75 -31.85 21.16
CA ALA A 418 -17.12 -31.31 22.46
C ALA A 418 -17.03 -29.78 22.36
N VAL A 419 -18.21 -29.17 22.46
CA VAL A 419 -18.43 -27.73 22.48
C VAL A 419 -17.89 -27.22 23.81
N ASP A 420 -16.62 -26.88 23.84
CA ASP A 420 -16.06 -25.96 24.81
C ASP A 420 -15.18 -25.00 24.04
N SER A 421 -15.57 -23.73 24.08
CA SER A 421 -14.92 -22.59 23.43
C SER A 421 -13.41 -22.62 23.67
N ILE A 422 -12.66 -23.12 22.69
CA ILE A 422 -11.21 -22.94 22.65
C ILE A 422 -10.98 -21.45 22.43
N GLU A 423 -10.86 -20.75 23.55
CA GLU A 423 -10.39 -19.38 23.64
C GLU A 423 -8.97 -19.39 23.06
N ILE A 424 -8.88 -19.19 21.75
CA ILE A 424 -7.63 -18.90 21.07
C ILE A 424 -7.10 -17.68 21.80
N GLN A 425 -6.13 -17.87 22.69
CA GLN A 425 -5.27 -16.81 23.21
C GLN A 425 -4.54 -16.25 22.00
N LYS A 426 -5.25 -15.43 21.22
CA LYS A 426 -4.70 -14.53 20.22
C LYS A 426 -3.64 -13.78 21.00
N ILE A 427 -2.38 -13.98 20.61
CA ILE A 427 -1.27 -13.17 21.10
C ILE A 427 -1.77 -11.74 20.91
N ALA A 428 -2.15 -11.08 22.01
CA ALA A 428 -2.71 -9.75 21.95
C ALA A 428 -1.65 -8.90 21.27
N HIS A 429 -1.88 -8.57 20.00
CA HIS A 429 -0.99 -7.68 19.28
C HIS A 429 -0.94 -6.42 20.13
N ASN A 430 0.26 -6.03 20.54
CA ASN A 430 0.44 -4.90 21.43
C ASN A 430 -0.14 -3.67 20.73
N ARG A 431 -1.37 -3.31 21.09
CA ARG A 431 -2.13 -2.26 20.43
C ARG A 431 -1.37 -0.95 20.68
N PRO A 432 -1.16 -0.12 19.65
CA PRO A 432 -0.61 1.22 19.87
C PRO A 432 -1.49 1.98 20.84
N HIS A 433 -0.86 2.80 21.68
CA HIS A 433 -1.58 3.79 22.46
C HIS A 433 -1.96 4.96 21.55
N LEU A 434 -1.12 5.29 20.58
CA LEU A 434 -1.29 6.45 19.71
C LEU A 434 -1.56 6.08 18.25
N VAL A 435 -2.51 6.78 17.66
CA VAL A 435 -2.72 6.81 16.21
C VAL A 435 -2.82 8.25 15.71
N PHE A 436 -2.61 8.42 14.41
CA PHE A 436 -2.60 9.68 13.72
C PHE A 436 -3.77 9.75 12.74
N ARG A 437 -4.51 10.86 12.74
CA ARG A 437 -5.54 11.14 11.72
C ARG A 437 -5.10 12.38 10.94
N VAL A 438 -5.13 12.30 9.62
CA VAL A 438 -4.91 13.46 8.74
C VAL A 438 -6.16 13.74 7.93
N TRP A 439 -6.54 15.01 7.83
CA TRP A 439 -7.74 15.41 7.10
C TRP A 439 -7.59 16.81 6.51
N ASP A 440 -8.46 17.11 5.57
CA ASP A 440 -8.71 18.44 5.02
C ASP A 440 -10.22 18.68 4.89
N ALA A 441 -10.62 19.79 4.27
CA ALA A 441 -12.03 20.13 4.05
C ALA A 441 -12.77 19.14 3.12
N ALA A 442 -12.05 18.47 2.22
CA ALA A 442 -12.60 17.52 1.26
C ALA A 442 -12.79 16.11 1.85
N ASN A 443 -12.21 15.83 3.03
CA ASN A 443 -12.38 14.55 3.70
C ASN A 443 -13.85 14.31 4.09
N ARG A 444 -14.29 13.06 3.92
CA ARG A 444 -15.62 12.55 4.31
C ARG A 444 -15.75 12.26 5.82
N THR A 445 -14.97 12.95 6.64
CA THR A 445 -15.08 12.92 8.09
C THR A 445 -15.02 14.35 8.55
N LYS A 446 -15.96 14.79 9.37
CA LYS A 446 -16.00 16.17 9.86
C LYS A 446 -15.34 16.26 11.23
N PHE A 447 -14.58 17.33 11.44
CA PHE A 447 -14.02 17.65 12.74
C PHE A 447 -14.97 18.64 13.43
N ILE A 448 -15.72 18.16 14.43
CA ILE A 448 -16.82 18.88 15.09
C ILE A 448 -16.58 18.83 16.60
N ASP A 449 -16.66 19.97 17.27
CA ASP A 449 -16.51 20.11 18.73
C ASP A 449 -15.21 19.51 19.30
N GLY A 450 -14.14 19.50 18.50
CA GLY A 450 -12.84 18.93 18.90
C GLY A 450 -12.73 17.41 18.72
N GLY A 451 -13.77 16.75 18.20
CA GLY A 451 -13.77 15.33 17.85
C GLY A 451 -13.95 15.10 16.34
N PHE A 452 -13.95 13.84 15.92
CA PHE A 452 -14.25 13.44 14.54
C PHE A 452 -15.58 12.72 14.47
N VAL A 453 -16.38 13.01 13.44
CA VAL A 453 -17.62 12.32 13.12
C VAL A 453 -17.55 11.83 11.67
N ALA A 454 -17.87 10.55 11.42
CA ALA A 454 -17.94 10.00 10.08
C ALA A 454 -19.12 10.63 9.30
N GLN A 455 -18.98 10.86 7.99
CA GLN A 455 -19.97 11.62 7.21
C GLN A 455 -21.41 11.16 7.41
N THR A 456 -21.62 9.84 7.50
CA THR A 456 -22.95 9.22 7.67
C THR A 456 -23.68 9.70 8.93
N PHE A 457 -22.95 10.14 9.95
CA PHE A 457 -23.49 10.49 11.26
C PHE A 457 -23.47 11.99 11.56
N VAL A 458 -23.06 12.84 10.61
CA VAL A 458 -22.96 14.29 10.84
C VAL A 458 -24.31 14.90 11.23
N ASP A 459 -25.37 14.53 10.52
CA ASP A 459 -26.74 15.01 10.76
C ASP A 459 -27.56 14.03 11.63
N TRP A 460 -26.92 12.97 12.15
CA TRP A 460 -27.59 11.97 12.97
C TRP A 460 -27.79 12.48 14.40
N PRO A 461 -28.99 12.38 15.00
CA PRO A 461 -29.22 12.83 16.36
C PRO A 461 -28.45 11.97 17.37
N ARG A 462 -27.69 12.60 18.27
CA ARG A 462 -26.96 11.88 19.32
C ARG A 462 -27.91 11.23 20.34
N PRO A 463 -27.58 10.06 20.91
CA PRO A 463 -26.35 9.30 20.69
C PRO A 463 -26.34 8.55 19.34
N PHE A 464 -25.14 8.35 18.76
CA PHE A 464 -24.98 7.57 17.54
C PHE A 464 -25.28 6.08 17.78
N PRO A 465 -25.66 5.32 16.73
CA PRO A 465 -25.92 3.89 16.87
C PRO A 465 -24.68 3.14 17.34
N ALA A 466 -24.91 2.13 18.17
CA ALA A 466 -23.84 1.28 18.69
C ALA A 466 -23.05 0.60 17.54
N PRO A 467 -21.74 0.36 17.72
CA PRO A 467 -20.94 -0.33 16.73
C PRO A 467 -21.49 -1.72 16.40
N ILE A 468 -21.68 -1.99 15.12
CA ILE A 468 -22.19 -3.28 14.64
C ILE A 468 -21.04 -4.30 14.67
N ALA A 469 -21.31 -5.48 15.23
CA ALA A 469 -20.33 -6.57 15.24
C ALA A 469 -20.03 -7.04 13.81
N LEU A 470 -18.79 -7.45 13.54
CA LEU A 470 -18.42 -7.94 12.21
C LEU A 470 -19.10 -9.27 11.90
N ASP A 471 -19.36 -10.09 12.91
CA ASP A 471 -20.08 -11.36 12.83
C ASP A 471 -21.59 -11.22 13.10
N ASP A 472 -22.12 -9.99 13.07
CA ASP A 472 -23.55 -9.75 13.22
C ASP A 472 -24.37 -10.50 12.15
N PRO A 473 -25.50 -11.14 12.51
CA PRO A 473 -26.34 -11.91 11.57
C PRO A 473 -26.87 -11.11 10.38
N SER A 474 -26.98 -9.79 10.49
CA SER A 474 -27.42 -8.93 9.39
C SER A 474 -26.36 -8.72 8.30
N GLU A 475 -25.12 -9.17 8.54
CA GLU A 475 -23.96 -8.95 7.67
C GLU A 475 -23.58 -7.46 7.47
N ALA A 476 -24.33 -6.52 8.06
CA ALA A 476 -24.15 -5.08 7.86
C ALA A 476 -22.75 -4.61 8.25
N GLY A 477 -22.21 -5.11 9.38
CA GLY A 477 -20.84 -4.82 9.81
C GLY A 477 -19.79 -5.24 8.76
N LYS A 478 -19.98 -6.38 8.09
CA LYS A 478 -19.09 -6.84 7.02
C LYS A 478 -19.19 -5.95 5.80
N ILE A 479 -20.41 -5.65 5.37
CA ILE A 479 -20.68 -4.82 4.19
C ILE A 479 -20.05 -3.44 4.39
N PHE A 480 -20.33 -2.77 5.51
CA PHE A 480 -19.75 -1.47 5.80
C PHE A 480 -18.22 -1.48 5.88
N THR A 481 -17.65 -2.55 6.43
CA THR A 481 -16.20 -2.70 6.49
C THR A 481 -15.60 -2.90 5.10
N VAL A 482 -16.21 -3.72 4.25
CA VAL A 482 -15.76 -3.95 2.87
C VAL A 482 -15.83 -2.66 2.07
N LEU A 483 -16.94 -1.93 2.14
CA LEU A 483 -17.12 -0.63 1.47
C LEU A 483 -16.07 0.39 1.94
N HIS A 484 -15.84 0.48 3.25
CA HIS A 484 -14.82 1.37 3.80
C HIS A 484 -13.41 1.02 3.29
N LEU A 485 -13.06 -0.27 3.27
CA LEU A 485 -11.74 -0.74 2.85
C LEU A 485 -11.55 -0.66 1.33
N SER A 486 -12.58 -0.94 0.53
CA SER A 486 -12.56 -0.79 -0.93
C SER A 486 -12.57 0.68 -1.35
N LYS A 487 -12.94 1.57 -0.42
CA LYS A 487 -13.16 3.00 -0.64
C LYS A 487 -14.26 3.27 -1.65
N GLN A 488 -15.20 2.34 -1.78
CA GLN A 488 -16.38 2.49 -2.60
C GLN A 488 -17.56 2.96 -1.73
N GLY A 489 -18.47 3.71 -2.33
CA GLY A 489 -19.64 4.30 -1.67
C GLY A 489 -19.35 5.68 -1.08
N ASP A 490 -20.41 6.47 -0.86
CA ASP A 490 -20.29 7.90 -0.55
C ASP A 490 -20.42 8.25 0.94
N THR A 491 -20.85 7.30 1.77
CA THR A 491 -21.17 7.51 3.18
C THR A 491 -20.31 6.61 4.08
N PRO A 492 -19.07 7.02 4.42
CA PRO A 492 -18.25 6.25 5.36
C PRO A 492 -18.89 6.26 6.75
N VAL A 493 -19.05 5.08 7.34
CA VAL A 493 -19.45 4.89 8.75
C VAL A 493 -18.23 4.82 9.70
N TYR A 494 -17.03 4.72 9.13
CA TYR A 494 -15.78 4.61 9.87
C TYR A 494 -14.84 5.80 9.63
N ILE A 495 -14.07 6.14 10.66
CA ILE A 495 -12.98 7.12 10.64
C ILE A 495 -11.65 6.38 10.57
N SER A 496 -10.92 6.51 9.47
CA SER A 496 -9.61 5.84 9.30
C SER A 496 -8.49 6.61 10.00
N THR A 497 -7.68 5.91 10.78
CA THR A 497 -6.47 6.43 11.44
C THR A 497 -5.26 5.57 11.08
N ALA A 498 -4.06 6.15 11.18
CA ALA A 498 -2.81 5.49 10.87
C ALA A 498 -1.96 5.32 12.14
N SER A 499 -1.40 4.15 12.38
CA SER A 499 -0.47 3.90 13.50
C SER A 499 0.98 4.27 13.18
N SER A 500 1.23 4.87 12.01
CA SER A 500 2.56 5.29 11.54
C SER A 500 2.51 6.75 11.16
N LEU A 501 3.36 7.56 11.80
CA LEU A 501 3.47 8.99 11.48
C LEU A 501 3.97 9.21 10.05
N LEU A 502 4.92 8.38 9.59
CA LEU A 502 5.39 8.39 8.20
C LEU A 502 4.22 8.25 7.20
N GLN A 503 3.33 7.28 7.46
CA GLN A 503 2.16 7.02 6.62
C GLN A 503 1.17 8.18 6.68
N ALA A 504 0.94 8.75 7.86
CA ALA A 504 0.05 9.91 8.03
C ALA A 504 0.56 11.14 7.26
N VAL A 505 1.84 11.50 7.41
CA VAL A 505 2.45 12.63 6.67
C VAL A 505 2.42 12.38 5.16
N SER A 506 2.75 11.16 4.72
CA SER A 506 2.66 10.77 3.30
C SER A 506 1.25 10.93 2.72
N TYR A 507 0.20 10.69 3.51
CA TYR A 507 -1.19 10.92 3.07
C TYR A 507 -1.52 12.40 3.00
N ALA A 508 -1.08 13.18 3.98
CA ALA A 508 -1.34 14.59 4.04
C ALA A 508 -0.71 15.38 2.88
N MET A 509 0.41 14.94 2.31
CA MET A 509 1.02 15.62 1.15
C MET A 509 0.14 15.65 -0.11
N ASN A 510 -0.92 14.84 -0.17
CA ASN A 510 -1.87 14.83 -1.26
C ASN A 510 -3.16 15.60 -0.92
N MET A 511 -3.21 16.31 0.21
CA MET A 511 -4.39 17.01 0.69
C MET A 511 -4.22 18.52 0.58
N HIS A 512 -5.34 19.24 0.53
CA HIS A 512 -5.31 20.70 0.50
C HIS A 512 -5.37 21.27 1.93
N ARG A 513 -4.30 21.94 2.36
CA ARG A 513 -4.15 22.48 3.74
C ARG A 513 -4.43 21.43 4.82
N PRO A 514 -3.67 20.32 4.82
CA PRO A 514 -3.89 19.21 5.73
C PRO A 514 -3.70 19.60 7.20
N GLN A 515 -4.57 19.06 8.04
CA GLN A 515 -4.42 19.03 9.48
C GLN A 515 -4.06 17.62 9.94
N ILE A 516 -3.36 17.52 11.06
CA ILE A 516 -3.00 16.26 11.70
C ILE A 516 -3.44 16.26 13.17
N ALA A 517 -4.00 15.13 13.59
CA ALA A 517 -4.46 14.89 14.94
C ALA A 517 -3.77 13.67 15.50
N LEU A 518 -3.45 13.77 16.79
CA LEU A 518 -2.99 12.67 17.60
C LEU A 518 -4.16 12.16 18.46
N ILE A 519 -4.43 10.87 18.38
CA ILE A 519 -5.59 10.24 19.02
C ILE A 519 -5.11 9.14 19.97
N ASP A 520 -5.61 9.15 21.21
CA ASP A 520 -5.46 8.07 22.17
C ASP A 520 -6.41 6.92 21.83
N LEU A 521 -5.85 5.82 21.36
CA LEU A 521 -6.59 4.63 21.00
C LEU A 521 -7.08 3.82 22.23
N HIS A 522 -6.58 4.16 23.43
CA HIS A 522 -6.96 3.60 24.72
C HIS A 522 -7.96 4.49 25.49
N ALA A 523 -8.44 5.58 24.89
CA ALA A 523 -9.48 6.42 25.49
C ALA A 523 -10.74 5.58 25.81
N PRO A 524 -11.43 5.81 26.94
CA PRO A 524 -12.62 5.06 27.32
C PRO A 524 -13.71 5.04 26.24
N SER A 525 -13.94 6.17 25.58
CA SER A 525 -14.87 6.33 24.45
C SER A 525 -14.56 5.41 23.26
N LEU A 526 -13.31 4.95 23.12
CA LEU A 526 -12.86 4.03 22.07
C LEU A 526 -12.71 2.57 22.52
N GLN A 527 -12.97 2.25 23.80
CA GLN A 527 -12.88 0.88 24.33
C GLN A 527 -14.20 0.10 24.22
N GLN A 528 -15.28 0.73 23.73
CA GLN A 528 -16.52 0.01 23.45
C GLN A 528 -16.26 -1.15 22.47
N GLN A 529 -16.92 -2.27 22.70
CA GLN A 529 -16.81 -3.45 21.84
C GLN A 529 -17.13 -3.09 20.38
N ASN A 530 -16.32 -3.57 19.44
CA ASN A 530 -16.43 -3.29 17.99
C ASN A 530 -16.33 -1.80 17.60
N LYS A 531 -15.92 -0.91 18.51
CA LYS A 531 -15.78 0.53 18.22
C LYS A 531 -14.56 0.82 17.35
N ALA A 532 -13.45 0.16 17.60
CA ALA A 532 -12.20 0.38 16.90
C ALA A 532 -11.60 -0.93 16.44
N HIS A 533 -11.18 -0.97 15.18
CA HIS A 533 -10.72 -2.18 14.53
C HIS A 533 -9.33 -1.98 13.94
N HIS A 534 -8.47 -3.00 14.08
CA HIS A 534 -7.22 -3.06 13.35
C HIS A 534 -7.45 -3.71 11.98
N ALA A 535 -7.13 -3.01 10.90
CA ALA A 535 -7.39 -3.53 9.56
C ALA A 535 -6.64 -4.84 9.28
N ALA A 536 -5.46 -5.04 9.90
CA ALA A 536 -4.67 -6.26 9.72
C ALA A 536 -5.32 -7.53 10.29
N ASP A 537 -6.15 -7.39 11.32
CA ASP A 537 -6.89 -8.50 11.90
C ASP A 537 -8.12 -8.88 11.05
N ILE A 538 -8.69 -7.89 10.37
CA ILE A 538 -9.93 -8.02 9.61
C ILE A 538 -9.68 -8.50 8.18
N PHE A 539 -8.64 -8.00 7.51
CA PHE A 539 -8.36 -8.38 6.12
C PHE A 539 -8.24 -9.90 5.89
N PRO A 540 -7.48 -10.66 6.71
CA PRO A 540 -7.41 -12.12 6.56
C PRO A 540 -8.78 -12.78 6.68
N TRP A 541 -9.60 -12.30 7.62
CA TRP A 541 -10.94 -12.80 7.84
C TRP A 541 -11.86 -12.49 6.64
N LEU A 542 -11.94 -11.23 6.17
CA LEU A 542 -12.69 -10.88 4.96
C LEU A 542 -12.22 -11.66 3.71
N LYS A 543 -10.92 -11.92 3.58
CA LYS A 543 -10.36 -12.72 2.47
C LYS A 543 -10.78 -14.18 2.54
N SER A 544 -10.83 -14.77 3.75
CA SER A 544 -11.34 -16.13 3.93
C SER A 544 -12.81 -16.27 3.53
N GLN A 545 -13.59 -15.19 3.65
CA GLN A 545 -14.99 -15.11 3.22
C GLN A 545 -15.15 -14.71 1.73
N GLY A 546 -14.06 -14.49 0.99
CA GLY A 546 -14.11 -14.06 -0.41
C GLY A 546 -14.38 -12.57 -0.65
N LEU A 547 -14.74 -11.80 0.39
CA LEU A 547 -15.18 -10.40 0.28
C LEU A 547 -14.08 -9.38 0.00
N ALA A 548 -12.81 -9.72 0.29
CA ALA A 548 -11.67 -8.83 0.11
C ALA A 548 -10.54 -9.44 -0.76
N ARG A 549 -10.90 -10.31 -1.72
CA ARG A 549 -9.93 -10.95 -2.63
C ARG A 549 -9.21 -9.95 -3.53
N TRP A 550 -9.89 -8.85 -3.87
CA TRP A 550 -9.32 -7.72 -4.61
C TRP A 550 -8.15 -7.05 -3.86
N ALA A 551 -8.16 -7.08 -2.52
CA ALA A 551 -7.20 -6.36 -1.72
C ALA A 551 -5.87 -7.13 -1.57
N ARG A 552 -4.77 -6.58 -2.09
CA ARG A 552 -3.42 -7.01 -1.69
C ARG A 552 -2.94 -6.37 -0.40
N TYR A 553 -3.55 -5.26 -0.07
CA TYR A 553 -3.31 -4.53 1.15
C TYR A 553 -3.52 -5.43 2.37
N LYS A 554 -2.67 -5.24 3.39
CA LYS A 554 -2.64 -6.04 4.62
C LYS A 554 -3.14 -5.29 5.85
N GLY A 555 -3.44 -3.99 5.76
CA GLY A 555 -3.99 -3.27 6.92
C GLY A 555 -3.04 -3.00 8.09
N ASN A 556 -1.75 -3.34 7.98
CA ASN A 556 -0.83 -3.35 9.14
C ASN A 556 -0.74 -2.03 9.91
N GLY A 557 -0.89 -0.90 9.22
CA GLY A 557 -0.73 0.43 9.80
C GLY A 557 -2.02 1.22 9.95
N GLU A 558 -3.19 0.62 9.72
CA GLU A 558 -4.46 1.35 9.72
C GLU A 558 -5.43 0.78 10.76
N TYR A 559 -6.06 1.70 11.47
CA TYR A 559 -7.18 1.45 12.35
C TYR A 559 -8.39 2.19 11.81
N PHE A 560 -9.58 1.70 12.09
CA PHE A 560 -10.80 2.43 11.75
C PHE A 560 -11.78 2.40 12.92
N VAL A 561 -12.39 3.55 13.19
CA VAL A 561 -13.23 3.81 14.36
C VAL A 561 -14.66 4.06 13.91
N TRP A 562 -15.62 3.36 14.51
CA TRP A 562 -17.04 3.46 14.21
C TRP A 562 -17.64 4.78 14.68
N ALA A 563 -18.35 5.45 13.76
CA ALA A 563 -19.13 6.66 13.94
C ALA A 563 -18.37 7.92 14.38
N GLU A 564 -17.71 7.89 15.54
CA GLU A 564 -17.06 9.05 16.13
C GLU A 564 -15.79 8.73 16.91
N VAL A 565 -14.90 9.72 16.95
CA VAL A 565 -13.80 9.86 17.89
C VAL A 565 -14.10 11.09 18.73
N GLU A 566 -14.42 10.90 20.00
CA GLU A 566 -14.77 11.99 20.91
C GLU A 566 -13.56 12.89 21.20
N LYS A 567 -13.84 14.13 21.64
CA LYS A 567 -12.81 15.15 21.95
C LYS A 567 -11.81 14.67 23.01
N ASP A 568 -12.26 13.88 23.97
CA ASP A 568 -11.42 13.33 25.05
C ASP A 568 -10.32 12.39 24.53
N ALA A 569 -10.56 11.73 23.39
CA ALA A 569 -9.59 10.89 22.71
C ALA A 569 -8.62 11.69 21.81
N VAL A 570 -8.94 12.95 21.46
CA VAL A 570 -8.09 13.80 20.61
C VAL A 570 -7.11 14.59 21.47
N LEU A 571 -5.86 14.12 21.53
CA LEU A 571 -4.80 14.71 22.36
C LEU A 571 -4.30 16.05 21.80
N LYS A 572 -4.07 16.12 20.49
CA LYS A 572 -3.51 17.31 19.83
C LYS A 572 -3.99 17.40 18.41
N VAL A 573 -4.29 18.62 17.97
CA VAL A 573 -4.48 18.98 16.56
C VAL A 573 -3.44 20.02 16.17
N SER A 574 -2.85 19.86 14.99
CA SER A 574 -1.89 20.78 14.41
C SER A 574 -2.15 20.98 12.92
N ASP A 575 -1.93 22.21 12.45
CA ASP A 575 -1.79 22.50 11.03
C ASP A 575 -0.45 21.92 10.54
N LEU A 576 -0.49 21.09 9.48
CA LEU A 576 0.70 20.36 9.07
C LEU A 576 1.73 21.27 8.39
N GLU A 577 1.29 22.27 7.64
CA GLU A 577 2.19 23.23 7.00
C GLU A 577 2.97 24.05 8.04
N GLY A 578 2.26 24.57 9.04
CA GLY A 578 2.87 25.26 10.18
C GLY A 578 3.85 24.36 10.94
N LEU A 579 3.48 23.11 11.18
CA LEU A 579 4.33 22.12 11.84
C LEU A 579 5.61 21.82 11.04
N ILE A 580 5.50 21.61 9.72
CA ILE A 580 6.66 21.37 8.84
C ILE A 580 7.56 22.60 8.82
N ARG A 581 6.99 23.80 8.74
CA ARG A 581 7.75 25.06 8.72
C ARG A 581 8.55 25.25 10.02
N GLU A 582 7.91 25.01 11.17
CA GLU A 582 8.58 25.13 12.47
C GLU A 582 9.70 24.10 12.61
N LEU A 583 9.43 22.83 12.27
CA LEU A 583 10.45 21.78 12.31
C LEU A 583 11.58 21.99 11.29
N SER A 584 11.30 22.54 10.11
CA SER A 584 12.33 22.78 9.09
C SER A 584 13.17 24.03 9.40
N SER A 585 12.72 24.91 10.29
CA SER A 585 13.51 26.07 10.74
C SER A 585 14.69 25.68 11.64
N ASP A 586 14.65 24.49 12.24
CA ASP A 586 15.69 23.96 13.10
C ASP A 586 16.56 22.94 12.34
N SER A 587 17.88 23.17 12.28
CA SER A 587 18.77 22.33 11.47
C SER A 587 18.76 20.85 11.86
N ASP A 588 18.76 20.55 13.17
CA ASP A 588 18.72 19.17 13.66
C ASP A 588 17.42 18.46 13.23
N CYS A 589 16.28 19.18 13.26
CA CYS A 589 14.98 18.65 12.86
C CYS A 589 14.84 18.54 11.33
N ALA A 590 15.30 19.54 10.58
CA ALA A 590 15.30 19.55 9.13
C ALA A 590 16.10 18.35 8.57
N ASP A 591 17.31 18.15 9.10
CA ASP A 591 18.18 17.04 8.71
C ASP A 591 17.55 15.68 9.04
N LEU A 592 17.00 15.53 10.26
CA LEU A 592 16.38 14.28 10.69
C LEU A 592 15.12 13.95 9.89
N LEU A 593 14.19 14.90 9.80
CA LEU A 593 12.85 14.66 9.29
C LEU A 593 12.78 14.67 7.77
N SER A 594 13.65 15.46 7.11
CA SER A 594 13.81 15.41 5.66
C SER A 594 12.48 15.50 4.91
N PHE A 595 11.69 16.54 5.22
CA PHE A 595 10.37 16.73 4.62
C PHE A 595 10.43 16.96 3.10
N ASP A 596 11.61 17.29 2.56
CA ASP A 596 11.91 17.36 1.13
C ASP A 596 11.58 16.06 0.37
N VAL A 597 11.63 14.91 1.03
CA VAL A 597 11.35 13.59 0.43
C VAL A 597 9.85 13.33 0.26
N PHE A 598 8.99 14.13 0.91
CA PHE A 598 7.55 13.94 0.95
C PHE A 598 6.85 14.69 -0.18
N GLU A 599 7.14 14.30 -1.42
CA GLU A 599 6.49 14.89 -2.60
C GLU A 599 5.03 14.43 -2.73
N PRO A 600 4.11 15.29 -3.22
CA PRO A 600 2.76 14.86 -3.61
C PRO A 600 2.83 13.69 -4.60
N GLY A 601 2.00 12.66 -4.39
CA GLY A 601 1.99 11.42 -5.16
C GLY A 601 3.04 10.39 -4.75
N ALA A 602 4.03 10.74 -3.93
CA ALA A 602 5.07 9.81 -3.51
C ALA A 602 4.49 8.66 -2.67
N LYS A 603 4.75 7.42 -3.10
CA LYS A 603 4.32 6.22 -2.36
C LYS A 603 5.10 6.14 -1.04
N THR A 604 4.41 5.85 0.07
CA THR A 604 5.03 5.71 1.41
C THR A 604 6.23 4.75 1.44
N ASN A 605 6.19 3.67 0.64
CA ASN A 605 7.32 2.74 0.53
C ASN A 605 8.56 3.34 -0.13
N THR A 606 8.39 4.27 -1.08
CA THR A 606 9.47 5.01 -1.73
C THR A 606 10.10 5.97 -0.73
N ILE A 607 9.28 6.77 -0.03
CA ILE A 607 9.73 7.66 1.05
C ILE A 607 10.51 6.88 2.11
N ALA A 608 9.96 5.75 2.60
CA ALA A 608 10.63 4.88 3.56
C ALA A 608 11.95 4.29 3.04
N ALA A 609 12.08 4.06 1.73
CA ALA A 609 13.32 3.57 1.13
C ALA A 609 14.39 4.67 1.15
N THR A 610 14.05 5.88 0.72
CA THR A 610 14.94 7.04 0.75
C THR A 610 15.41 7.38 2.16
N LEU A 611 14.49 7.42 3.14
CA LEU A 611 14.85 7.66 4.55
C LEU A 611 15.79 6.58 5.09
N ARG A 612 15.57 5.31 4.72
CA ARG A 612 16.48 4.21 5.09
C ARG A 612 17.87 4.35 4.46
N GLU A 613 17.95 4.88 3.24
CA GLU A 613 19.23 5.11 2.56
C GLU A 613 20.05 6.23 3.21
N LYS A 614 19.40 7.21 3.86
CA LYS A 614 20.07 8.22 4.69
C LYS A 614 20.80 7.60 5.89
N ASN A 615 20.39 6.40 6.33
CA ASN A 615 21.03 5.62 7.40
C ASN A 615 21.26 6.45 8.68
N THR A 616 20.26 7.20 9.09
CA THR A 616 20.31 8.05 10.27
C THR A 616 20.60 7.23 11.52
N MET A 617 21.60 7.65 12.30
CA MET A 617 22.00 7.00 13.54
C MET A 617 21.51 7.80 14.73
N LEU A 618 21.08 7.10 15.78
CA LEU A 618 20.68 7.74 17.03
C LEU A 618 21.90 8.37 17.72
N ASN A 619 21.96 9.70 17.72
CA ASN A 619 23.00 10.52 18.34
C ASN A 619 22.38 11.73 19.08
N THR A 620 23.21 12.62 19.62
CA THR A 620 22.76 13.78 20.41
C THR A 620 21.89 14.75 19.61
N SER A 621 22.24 15.04 18.35
CA SER A 621 21.46 15.90 17.45
C SER A 621 20.09 15.25 17.14
N THR A 622 20.08 13.95 16.83
CA THR A 622 18.83 13.19 16.63
C THR A 622 17.96 13.16 17.88
N ALA A 623 18.54 12.97 19.07
CA ALA A 623 17.78 13.00 20.33
C ALA A 623 17.18 14.39 20.60
N ARG A 624 17.90 15.48 20.28
CA ARG A 624 17.37 16.84 20.35
C ARG A 624 16.21 17.04 19.37
N ALA A 625 16.38 16.62 18.12
CA ALA A 625 15.33 16.72 17.10
C ALA A 625 14.07 15.92 17.46
N LEU A 626 14.23 14.70 17.98
CA LEU A 626 13.12 13.91 18.52
C LEU A 626 12.39 14.63 19.65
N GLY A 627 13.13 15.27 20.57
CA GLY A 627 12.56 16.06 21.68
C GLY A 627 11.75 17.25 21.20
N LYS A 628 12.29 18.04 20.26
CA LYS A 628 11.56 19.16 19.65
C LYS A 628 10.30 18.69 18.92
N THR A 629 10.42 17.61 18.16
CA THR A 629 9.28 17.02 17.44
C THR A 629 8.19 16.58 18.41
N ALA A 630 8.53 15.83 19.46
CA ALA A 630 7.57 15.41 20.48
C ALA A 630 6.88 16.61 21.16
N LYS A 631 7.64 17.68 21.48
CA LYS A 631 7.09 18.91 22.04
C LYS A 631 6.04 19.57 21.11
N LEU A 632 6.32 19.67 19.81
CA LEU A 632 5.37 20.26 18.85
C LEU A 632 4.12 19.41 18.62
N PHE A 633 4.23 18.10 18.80
CA PHE A 633 3.09 17.18 18.84
C PHE A 633 2.33 17.18 20.18
N GLY A 634 2.65 18.11 21.09
CA GLY A 634 1.89 18.31 22.34
C GLY A 634 2.30 17.38 23.48
N MET A 635 3.41 16.63 23.38
CA MET A 635 3.85 15.68 24.41
C MET A 635 4.29 16.34 25.73
N THR A 636 4.23 17.66 25.84
CA THR A 636 4.52 18.43 27.06
C THR A 636 3.26 18.88 27.81
N GLN A 637 2.06 18.61 27.28
CA GLN A 637 0.80 18.98 27.92
C GLN A 637 0.56 18.19 29.21
N VAL A 638 -0.15 18.79 30.16
CA VAL A 638 -0.33 18.27 31.53
C VAL A 638 -1.02 16.90 31.56
N ASP A 639 -1.92 16.63 30.62
CA ASP A 639 -2.74 15.40 30.59
C ASP A 639 -2.10 14.26 29.77
N ILE A 640 -0.86 14.43 29.32
CA ILE A 640 -0.15 13.40 28.55
C ILE A 640 0.27 12.26 29.48
N LYS A 641 0.09 11.01 29.04
CA LYS A 641 0.59 9.81 29.72
C LYS A 641 2.00 9.44 29.23
N LEU A 642 2.85 8.84 30.07
CA LEU A 642 4.20 8.42 29.68
C LEU A 642 4.18 7.40 28.54
N GLU A 643 3.14 6.57 28.47
CA GLU A 643 2.91 5.58 27.42
C GLU A 643 2.73 6.22 26.05
N TYR A 644 2.12 7.42 25.99
CA TYR A 644 2.00 8.19 24.75
C TYR A 644 3.36 8.64 24.26
N LEU A 645 4.20 9.18 25.16
CA LEU A 645 5.55 9.59 24.83
C LEU A 645 6.40 8.41 24.31
N HIS A 646 6.35 7.29 25.03
CA HIS A 646 7.00 6.03 24.65
C HIS A 646 6.58 5.58 23.24
N ASP A 647 5.27 5.47 22.96
CA ASP A 647 4.78 5.00 21.67
C ASP A 647 5.09 6.00 20.55
N PHE A 648 4.99 7.31 20.81
CA PHE A 648 5.35 8.36 19.84
C PHE A 648 6.81 8.24 19.40
N ILE A 649 7.74 8.06 20.33
CA ILE A 649 9.16 7.85 20.01
C ILE A 649 9.37 6.56 19.22
N ALA A 650 8.67 5.47 19.59
CA ALA A 650 8.73 4.23 18.83
C ALA A 650 8.27 4.42 17.36
N ARG A 651 7.23 5.23 17.11
CA ARG A 651 6.72 5.51 15.75
C ARG A 651 7.66 6.40 14.94
N LEU A 652 8.30 7.38 15.56
CA LEU A 652 9.33 8.19 14.90
C LEU A 652 10.54 7.34 14.51
N MET A 653 11.05 6.54 15.45
CA MET A 653 12.16 5.63 15.22
C MET A 653 11.89 4.68 14.06
N ASP A 654 10.73 3.98 14.06
CA ASP A 654 10.34 3.05 13.00
C ASP A 654 10.09 3.75 11.66
N GLY A 655 9.35 4.88 11.68
CA GLY A 655 9.01 5.64 10.48
C GLY A 655 10.22 6.19 9.73
N TRP A 656 11.19 6.76 10.46
CA TRP A 656 12.41 7.34 9.88
C TRP A 656 13.58 6.35 9.82
N THR A 657 13.37 5.08 10.22
CA THR A 657 14.40 4.03 10.26
C THR A 657 15.66 4.48 11.02
N ILE A 658 15.48 5.15 12.15
CA ILE A 658 16.59 5.65 12.99
C ILE A 658 17.27 4.45 13.65
N THR A 659 18.56 4.27 13.39
CA THR A 659 19.29 3.08 13.86
C THR A 659 19.99 3.32 15.19
N LYS A 660 19.79 2.41 16.15
CA LYS A 660 20.56 2.35 17.40
C LYS A 660 21.86 1.60 17.14
N THR A 661 23.00 2.23 17.41
CA THR A 661 24.32 1.60 17.25
C THR A 661 24.51 0.47 18.28
N GLU A 662 25.05 -0.68 17.86
CA GLU A 662 25.30 -1.83 18.76
C GLU A 662 26.29 -1.51 19.88
N THR A 663 27.17 -0.53 19.68
CA THR A 663 28.19 -0.08 20.65
C THR A 663 27.66 0.95 21.65
N LEU A 664 26.38 1.31 21.58
CA LEU A 664 25.80 2.36 22.42
C LEU A 664 25.60 1.80 23.83
N ASN A 665 26.56 2.10 24.71
CA ASN A 665 26.55 1.65 26.10
C ASN A 665 25.44 2.36 26.91
N THR A 666 25.14 1.84 28.10
CA THR A 666 24.09 2.38 28.97
C THR A 666 24.30 3.85 29.31
N HIS A 667 25.55 4.30 29.47
CA HIS A 667 25.87 5.70 29.78
C HIS A 667 25.56 6.64 28.60
N SER A 668 25.95 6.26 27.38
CA SER A 668 25.62 6.99 26.16
C SER A 668 24.12 7.07 25.97
N MET A 669 23.39 5.97 26.20
CA MET A 669 21.93 5.98 26.12
C MET A 669 21.31 6.93 27.16
N GLY A 670 21.82 6.93 28.40
CA GLY A 670 21.41 7.87 29.43
C GLY A 670 21.66 9.34 29.05
N SER A 671 22.80 9.64 28.42
CA SER A 671 23.13 10.98 27.93
C SER A 671 22.19 11.44 26.80
N LEU A 672 21.86 10.54 25.87
CA LEU A 672 20.88 10.81 24.81
C LEU A 672 19.48 11.04 25.39
N ALA A 673 19.07 10.22 26.36
CA ALA A 673 17.79 10.38 27.05
C ALA A 673 17.72 11.71 27.81
N ALA A 674 18.80 12.10 28.49
CA ALA A 674 18.88 13.40 29.16
C ALA A 674 18.81 14.57 28.16
N THR A 675 19.46 14.45 27.00
CA THR A 675 19.36 15.45 25.91
C THR A 675 17.93 15.58 25.40
N PHE A 676 17.26 14.45 25.15
CA PHE A 676 15.86 14.42 24.75
C PHE A 676 14.96 15.10 25.81
N ALA A 677 15.08 14.69 27.07
CA ALA A 677 14.23 15.15 28.15
C ALA A 677 14.44 16.65 28.47
N THR A 678 15.67 17.13 28.44
CA THR A 678 15.96 18.57 28.58
C THR A 678 15.41 19.39 27.42
N THR A 679 15.43 18.86 26.20
CA THR A 679 14.89 19.54 25.01
C THR A 679 13.36 19.65 25.06
N MET A 680 12.69 18.63 25.61
CA MET A 680 11.25 18.68 25.88
C MET A 680 10.87 19.79 26.87
N GLY A 681 11.77 20.11 27.81
CA GLY A 681 11.60 21.16 28.82
C GLY A 681 11.49 20.60 30.23
N ALA A 682 11.70 21.46 31.23
CA ALA A 682 11.49 21.09 32.63
C ALA A 682 10.01 20.73 32.84
N HIS A 683 9.73 19.54 33.33
CA HIS A 683 8.38 19.04 33.65
C HIS A 683 7.44 18.85 32.44
N ALA A 684 7.93 18.22 31.36
CA ALA A 684 7.07 17.77 30.27
C ALA A 684 5.91 16.91 30.82
N GLY A 685 4.67 17.42 30.72
CA GLY A 685 3.46 16.76 31.23
C GLY A 685 3.45 16.52 32.75
N GLY A 686 4.17 17.33 33.53
CA GLY A 686 4.25 17.17 34.99
C GLY A 686 5.15 16.01 35.45
N TYR A 687 5.80 15.29 34.54
CA TYR A 687 6.70 14.19 34.90
C TYR A 687 8.08 14.67 35.32
N SER A 688 8.74 13.86 36.14
CA SER A 688 10.16 14.05 36.45
C SER A 688 11.03 13.82 35.22
N LEU A 689 12.21 14.46 35.20
CA LEU A 689 13.20 14.28 34.13
C LEU A 689 13.53 12.78 33.92
N GLN A 690 13.67 12.01 35.01
CA GLN A 690 14.00 10.59 34.96
C GLN A 690 12.89 9.74 34.32
N GLN A 691 11.62 10.09 34.54
CA GLN A 691 10.49 9.40 33.90
C GLN A 691 10.46 9.65 32.39
N VAL A 692 10.66 10.90 31.97
CA VAL A 692 10.76 11.28 30.54
C VAL A 692 11.92 10.56 29.87
N MET A 693 13.07 10.47 30.56
CA MET A 693 14.23 9.69 30.10
C MET A 693 13.89 8.19 29.96
N GLY A 694 13.17 7.62 30.91
CA GLY A 694 12.72 6.22 30.87
C GLY A 694 11.84 5.94 29.66
N ALA A 695 10.79 6.75 29.45
CA ALA A 695 9.88 6.62 28.32
C ALA A 695 10.61 6.75 26.96
N PHE A 696 11.61 7.64 26.85
CA PHE A 696 12.45 7.74 25.67
C PHE A 696 13.24 6.45 25.39
N ILE A 697 13.90 5.88 26.42
CA ILE A 697 14.70 4.65 26.28
C ILE A 697 13.81 3.48 25.85
N GLU A 698 12.65 3.33 26.49
CA GLU A 698 11.67 2.32 26.11
C GLU A 698 11.20 2.50 24.67
N GLY A 699 10.96 3.76 24.24
CA GLY A 699 10.47 4.07 22.91
C GLY A 699 11.50 3.76 21.83
N VAL A 700 12.78 4.05 22.12
CA VAL A 700 13.91 3.67 21.27
C VAL A 700 14.03 2.15 21.15
N ASP A 701 13.88 1.42 22.25
CA ASP A 701 13.97 -0.04 22.25
C ASP A 701 12.78 -0.67 21.49
N GLN A 702 11.56 -0.18 21.69
CA GLN A 702 10.38 -0.61 20.94
C GLN A 702 10.53 -0.30 19.44
N GLY A 703 10.91 0.92 19.08
CA GLY A 703 11.15 1.33 17.69
C GLY A 703 12.23 0.46 17.01
N THR A 704 13.32 0.16 17.70
CA THR A 704 14.37 -0.75 17.20
C THR A 704 13.84 -2.16 16.93
N ARG A 705 12.95 -2.68 17.79
CA ARG A 705 12.29 -3.98 17.57
C ARG A 705 11.36 -3.93 16.35
N CYS A 706 10.61 -2.83 16.15
CA CYS A 706 9.76 -2.63 14.98
C CYS A 706 10.57 -2.63 13.68
N ILE A 707 11.67 -1.88 13.62
CA ILE A 707 12.59 -1.86 12.47
C ILE A 707 13.13 -3.27 12.19
N ALA A 708 13.55 -3.99 13.24
CA ALA A 708 14.06 -5.35 13.12
C ALA A 708 12.98 -6.34 12.64
N HIS A 709 11.73 -6.18 13.07
CA HIS A 709 10.60 -6.97 12.62
C HIS A 709 10.33 -6.76 11.13
N TRP A 710 10.18 -5.50 10.69
CA TRP A 710 9.84 -5.17 9.31
C TRP A 710 10.97 -5.40 8.31
N SER A 711 12.23 -5.25 8.72
CA SER A 711 13.38 -5.56 7.87
C SER A 711 13.53 -7.05 7.54
N ARG A 712 13.02 -7.95 8.38
CA ARG A 712 13.06 -9.40 8.14
C ARG A 712 12.08 -9.87 7.06
N SER A 713 10.89 -9.28 7.00
CA SER A 713 9.83 -9.70 6.07
C SER A 713 10.07 -9.23 4.63
N ARG A 714 10.49 -7.97 4.40
CA ARG A 714 10.36 -7.38 3.05
C ARG A 714 11.38 -7.82 1.98
N SER A 715 12.51 -8.45 2.34
CA SER A 715 13.51 -8.83 1.31
C SER A 715 14.64 -9.75 1.79
N GLY A 716 14.87 -9.85 3.10
CA GLY A 716 16.01 -10.57 3.67
C GLY A 716 15.96 -12.07 3.44
N SER A 717 14.80 -12.70 3.64
CA SER A 717 14.65 -14.17 3.57
C SER A 717 14.94 -14.73 2.18
N ARG A 718 14.39 -14.12 1.12
CA ARG A 718 14.71 -14.53 -0.27
C ARG A 718 16.15 -14.23 -0.64
N ARG A 719 16.68 -13.01 -0.38
CA ARG A 719 18.07 -12.68 -0.77
C ARG A 719 19.14 -13.42 0.02
N GLN A 720 18.88 -13.81 1.27
CA GLN A 720 19.85 -14.59 2.07
C GLN A 720 19.91 -16.06 1.64
N ARG A 721 18.78 -16.70 1.28
CA ARG A 721 18.80 -18.10 0.81
C ARG A 721 19.50 -18.27 -0.54
N PHE A 722 19.42 -17.28 -1.44
CA PHE A 722 20.09 -17.33 -2.75
C PHE A 722 21.58 -16.93 -2.73
N ARG A 723 22.13 -16.58 -1.57
CA ARG A 723 23.56 -16.26 -1.43
C ARG A 723 24.35 -17.31 -0.66
N GLY A 724 23.66 -18.33 -0.13
CA GLY A 724 24.25 -19.45 0.61
C GLY A 724 24.17 -20.81 -0.09
N ALA A 725 23.50 -20.88 -1.24
CA ALA A 725 23.56 -21.96 -2.22
C ALA A 725 24.21 -21.42 -3.49
#